data_AF-A0A0E0ESM1-F1
#
_entry.id   AF-A0A0E0ESM1-F1
#
_cell.length_a   1.000
_cell.length_b   1.000
_cell.length_c   1.000
_cell.angle_alpha   90.00
_cell.angle_beta   90.00
_cell.angle_gamma   90.00
#
_symmetry.space_group_name_H-M   'P 1'
#
loop_
_entity.id
_entity.type
_entity.pdbx_description
1 polymer ?
#
loop_
_entity_poly.entity_id
_entity_poly.type
_entity_poly.pdbx_seq_one_letter_code
_entity_poly.pdbx_strand_id
1 'polypeptide(L)'
;MGETGVAVASSPRAAASSPRAAASSASVASSPRAGGVGGRGGGHHHRRWGAAASISPSYRAVLLALWLVGFALVFLWQSTSVGRARLYTRPPLLPKRAPSAQGMGQWVAAPPVYDLREFGGVGDGRTLNTEAFVAAVASIAERGGGRLVVPAGRWLTAPFNLTSRMTLFLAAGAEILGVQDERYWPLMSPLPSYGYGREHRGPRYGSLIHGQDLKDVTITGQNGTINGQGQSWWSKFRKKVLNHTRGPLVQLMRSSNITISNITLRDSPFWTLHIYDCKDVTISDTTILAPIVGAPNTDGIDPDSCENVVIKNCYISVGDDGIAIKSGWDQYGIAYGRPSTNIIIHNVTIRSMVSAGVSIGSEMSGGVSNVLVENVHIWDSRRGVRIKTAPGRGAYVSNITYRNITLEHIRVGIVIKTDYNEHPDEGFDPKAVPIIENISYSSIHGHGVRVPVRIQGSAEIPVKNVTFHDMSVGLVDRKNHVFQCSFVQGQVVGYVFPVPCKNLDLYNERRELGGVSAVCEPLGPDRPLWFPGSSPPPWLDGSLPGDFGFDPLGLGSDPELLRWFAQAELMHSRWAMLAVAGILVPEVLEKWGFMEDYSWIDAGARDYFADPWTLFVSQMALMGWAEGRRWADYLNPGCVAVEPRLPNRKNPVPDVGYPGGLWFDWGNWGRGSPEPVMVLRTKEIKNGRLAMLAFVGFWFQAVYTGEGPIDNLLHHLADPGHCNVFSAFTSH
;
A
#
# COMPACT_ATOMS: atom_id res chain seq x y z
N MET A 1 -6.54 59.58 6.39
CA MET A 1 -5.48 60.11 7.28
C MET A 1 -4.23 59.34 6.90
N GLY A 2 -3.50 59.77 5.88
CA GLY A 2 -2.54 60.87 5.92
C GLY A 2 -1.17 60.20 5.85
N GLU A 3 -0.60 60.06 4.64
CA GLU A 3 0.45 60.96 4.09
C GLU A 3 1.83 60.59 4.66
N THR A 4 2.93 60.41 3.94
CA THR A 4 3.51 60.91 2.67
C THR A 4 4.79 60.08 2.45
N GLY A 5 5.41 59.84 1.29
CA GLY A 5 5.41 60.48 -0.03
C GLY A 5 6.84 60.35 -0.61
N VAL A 6 6.99 59.91 -1.87
CA VAL A 6 7.57 60.72 -3.00
C VAL A 6 9.08 60.41 -3.21
N ALA A 7 9.71 60.28 -4.40
CA ALA A 7 9.43 60.44 -5.85
C ALA A 7 10.50 59.61 -6.62
N VAL A 8 10.28 58.97 -7.78
CA VAL A 8 10.02 59.44 -9.17
C VAL A 8 11.26 59.92 -9.94
N ALA A 9 11.53 59.29 -11.10
CA ALA A 9 11.75 59.89 -12.46
C ALA A 9 12.45 58.84 -13.38
N SER A 10 11.82 58.22 -14.41
CA SER A 10 11.38 58.71 -15.75
C SER A 10 12.53 58.98 -16.74
N SER A 11 12.83 58.10 -17.73
CA SER A 11 12.24 57.95 -19.09
C SER A 11 13.11 58.62 -20.21
N PRO A 12 12.81 58.54 -21.53
CA PRO A 12 13.55 57.74 -22.53
C PRO A 12 13.96 58.54 -23.81
N ARG A 13 14.53 57.87 -24.84
CA ARG A 13 14.49 58.18 -26.32
C ARG A 13 15.43 57.23 -27.09
N ALA A 14 14.96 56.45 -28.08
CA ALA A 14 14.69 56.76 -29.51
C ALA A 14 15.99 56.95 -30.33
N ALA A 15 16.21 56.54 -31.59
CA ALA A 15 15.46 55.85 -32.65
C ALA A 15 16.45 55.63 -33.84
N ALA A 16 15.94 55.00 -34.92
CA ALA A 16 16.43 55.01 -36.33
C ALA A 16 17.56 54.01 -36.67
N SER A 17 17.61 53.33 -37.84
CA SER A 17 16.85 53.37 -39.10
C SER A 17 17.32 52.21 -40.00
N SER A 18 16.42 51.63 -40.81
CA SER A 18 16.76 50.87 -42.03
C SER A 18 17.05 51.87 -43.19
N PRO A 19 17.69 51.51 -44.34
CA PRO A 19 17.05 50.69 -45.40
C PRO A 19 17.97 49.90 -46.39
N ARG A 20 17.33 49.02 -47.20
CA ARG A 20 17.60 48.62 -48.63
C ARG A 20 18.96 47.98 -49.01
N ALA A 21 19.06 46.78 -49.59
CA ALA A 21 18.58 46.20 -50.87
C ALA A 21 19.68 46.10 -51.96
N ALA A 22 19.54 45.09 -52.85
CA ALA A 22 20.32 44.67 -54.04
C ALA A 22 21.45 43.64 -53.77
N ALA A 23 21.49 42.41 -54.29
CA ALA A 23 21.18 41.76 -55.59
C ALA A 23 22.41 41.57 -56.52
N SER A 24 22.49 40.35 -57.08
CA SER A 24 23.37 39.86 -58.18
C SER A 24 24.84 39.58 -57.80
N SER A 25 25.54 38.58 -58.34
CA SER A 25 25.46 37.96 -59.68
C SER A 25 26.12 36.57 -59.73
N ALA A 26 25.65 35.74 -60.67
CA ALA A 26 26.16 34.42 -61.06
C ALA A 26 27.29 34.48 -62.10
N SER A 27 28.03 33.37 -62.25
CA SER A 27 28.58 32.74 -63.50
C SER A 27 29.81 31.89 -63.12
N VAL A 28 29.89 30.56 -63.30
CA VAL A 28 29.84 29.66 -64.48
C VAL A 28 31.14 29.63 -65.30
N ALA A 29 31.64 28.39 -65.50
CA ALA A 29 32.61 27.89 -66.50
C ALA A 29 34.10 28.24 -66.26
N SER A 30 35.12 27.42 -66.55
CA SER A 30 35.26 26.15 -67.27
C SER A 30 36.67 25.58 -67.05
N SER A 31 36.83 24.26 -67.21
CA SER A 31 38.08 23.48 -67.44
C SER A 31 38.91 24.01 -68.66
N PRO A 32 40.08 23.47 -69.11
CA PRO A 32 40.77 22.22 -68.72
C PRO A 32 42.34 22.18 -68.77
N ARG A 33 42.88 20.98 -68.40
CA ARG A 33 44.07 20.27 -68.95
C ARG A 33 45.50 20.83 -68.77
N ALA A 34 46.42 20.01 -68.24
CA ALA A 34 47.35 19.15 -69.02
C ALA A 34 48.65 18.78 -68.25
N GLY A 35 49.03 17.49 -68.32
CA GLY A 35 50.40 16.91 -68.37
C GLY A 35 51.38 17.14 -67.21
N GLY A 36 52.22 16.20 -66.76
CA GLY A 36 52.61 14.88 -67.23
C GLY A 36 54.06 14.58 -66.78
N VAL A 37 54.42 13.28 -66.75
CA VAL A 37 55.79 12.70 -66.76
C VAL A 37 56.57 12.76 -65.43
N GLY A 38 57.25 11.71 -64.91
CA GLY A 38 57.45 10.33 -65.35
C GLY A 38 58.60 9.63 -64.57
N GLY A 39 58.63 8.28 -64.63
CA GLY A 39 59.82 7.40 -64.45
C GLY A 39 60.26 7.06 -63.02
N ARG A 40 60.90 5.91 -62.70
CA ARG A 40 61.22 4.64 -63.38
C ARG A 40 61.98 3.73 -62.38
N GLY A 41 61.85 2.40 -62.53
CA GLY A 41 62.80 1.37 -62.04
C GLY A 41 62.45 0.80 -60.66
N GLY A 42 62.57 -0.49 -60.36
CA GLY A 42 63.09 -1.67 -61.06
C GLY A 42 63.21 -2.78 -59.99
N GLY A 43 62.78 -4.01 -60.30
CA GLY A 43 62.62 -5.08 -59.30
C GLY A 43 63.87 -5.89 -58.99
N HIS A 44 63.82 -6.64 -57.87
CA HIS A 44 64.56 -7.88 -57.67
C HIS A 44 63.77 -8.87 -56.78
N HIS A 45 64.05 -10.15 -57.01
CA HIS A 45 63.27 -11.34 -56.68
C HIS A 45 63.54 -11.94 -55.27
N HIS A 46 62.51 -12.67 -54.81
CA HIS A 46 62.50 -13.98 -54.12
C HIS A 46 62.25 -14.12 -52.60
N ARG A 47 61.23 -14.98 -52.36
CA ARG A 47 61.02 -16.02 -51.33
C ARG A 47 59.97 -15.76 -50.24
N ARG A 48 58.98 -16.68 -50.24
CA ARG A 48 57.98 -16.97 -49.21
C ARG A 48 58.63 -17.20 -47.84
N TRP A 49 57.99 -16.72 -46.78
CA TRP A 49 57.37 -17.51 -45.68
C TRP A 49 56.53 -16.55 -44.82
N GLY A 50 55.41 -17.04 -44.27
CA GLY A 50 54.40 -16.21 -43.62
C GLY A 50 54.86 -15.54 -42.32
N ALA A 51 54.29 -14.37 -42.05
CA ALA A 51 54.26 -13.75 -40.73
C ALA A 51 52.98 -12.92 -40.60
N ALA A 52 52.41 -12.96 -39.40
CA ALA A 52 51.09 -12.52 -39.00
C ALA A 52 50.69 -11.11 -39.48
N ALA A 53 49.46 -11.00 -39.98
CA ALA A 53 48.77 -9.72 -40.04
C ALA A 53 48.41 -9.30 -38.61
N SER A 54 49.20 -8.38 -38.06
CA SER A 54 48.83 -7.60 -36.89
C SER A 54 47.61 -6.74 -37.22
N ILE A 55 46.43 -7.22 -36.84
CA ILE A 55 45.19 -6.44 -36.80
C ILE A 55 45.33 -5.47 -35.63
N SER A 56 45.54 -4.18 -35.90
CA SER A 56 45.24 -3.17 -34.89
C SER A 56 43.72 -3.13 -34.72
N PRO A 57 43.16 -3.45 -33.56
CA PRO A 57 41.72 -3.33 -33.37
C PRO A 57 41.33 -1.86 -33.54
N SER A 58 40.25 -1.58 -34.28
CA SER A 58 39.64 -0.26 -34.26
C SER A 58 39.36 0.12 -32.80
N TYR A 59 39.40 1.40 -32.45
CA TYR A 59 39.12 1.83 -31.07
C TYR A 59 37.77 1.27 -30.57
N ARG A 60 36.82 1.03 -31.49
CA ARG A 60 35.53 0.35 -31.23
C ARG A 60 35.70 -1.10 -30.76
N ALA A 61 36.58 -1.88 -31.37
CA ALA A 61 36.87 -3.26 -30.96
C ALA A 61 37.59 -3.32 -29.61
N VAL A 62 38.49 -2.37 -29.32
CA VAL A 62 39.13 -2.25 -28.00
C VAL A 62 38.10 -1.88 -26.92
N LEU A 63 37.24 -0.89 -27.20
CA LEU A 63 36.19 -0.46 -26.28
C LEU A 63 35.18 -1.59 -26.02
N LEU A 64 34.81 -2.37 -27.03
CA LEU A 64 33.92 -3.53 -26.88
C LEU A 64 34.54 -4.64 -26.02
N ALA A 65 35.83 -4.94 -26.21
CA ALA A 65 36.54 -5.91 -25.38
C ALA A 65 36.65 -5.44 -23.92
N LEU A 66 36.98 -4.17 -23.69
CA LEU A 66 37.02 -3.58 -22.35
C LEU A 66 35.64 -3.56 -21.70
N TRP A 67 34.58 -3.28 -22.46
CA TRP A 67 33.21 -3.29 -21.99
C TRP A 67 32.75 -4.70 -21.63
N LEU A 68 33.05 -5.73 -22.44
CA LEU A 68 32.69 -7.11 -22.12
C LEU A 68 33.43 -7.64 -20.88
N VAL A 69 34.71 -7.31 -20.73
CA VAL A 69 35.47 -7.69 -19.54
C VAL A 69 34.94 -6.96 -18.31
N GLY A 70 34.71 -5.64 -18.40
CA GLY A 70 34.13 -4.86 -17.31
C GLY A 70 32.72 -5.32 -16.94
N PHE A 71 31.87 -5.59 -17.93
CA PHE A 71 30.51 -6.08 -17.75
C PHE A 71 30.49 -7.48 -17.14
N ALA A 72 31.34 -8.40 -17.60
CA ALA A 72 31.45 -9.74 -17.01
C ALA A 72 31.93 -9.70 -15.56
N LEU A 73 32.92 -8.85 -15.24
CA LEU A 73 33.40 -8.66 -13.87
C LEU A 73 32.32 -8.07 -12.95
N VAL A 74 31.51 -7.13 -13.45
CA VAL A 74 30.41 -6.53 -12.70
C VAL A 74 29.20 -7.47 -12.60
N PHE A 75 28.91 -8.29 -13.61
CA PHE A 75 27.83 -9.28 -13.58
C PHE A 75 28.18 -10.47 -12.68
N LEU A 76 29.45 -10.89 -12.63
CA LEU A 76 29.95 -11.85 -11.64
C LEU A 76 29.86 -11.28 -10.22
N TRP A 77 30.10 -9.97 -10.05
CA TRP A 77 29.89 -9.25 -8.79
C TRP A 77 28.39 -9.10 -8.40
N GLN A 78 27.49 -8.91 -9.37
CA GLN A 78 26.04 -8.78 -9.13
C GLN A 78 25.29 -10.10 -8.97
N SER A 79 25.65 -11.13 -9.75
CA SER A 79 24.94 -12.43 -9.79
C SER A 79 25.02 -13.20 -8.47
N THR A 80 25.94 -12.83 -7.59
CA THR A 80 26.13 -13.36 -6.24
C THR A 80 25.41 -12.53 -5.18
N SER A 81 24.94 -11.32 -5.56
CA SER A 81 24.07 -10.43 -4.78
C SER A 81 22.58 -10.57 -5.13
N VAL A 82 22.24 -11.26 -6.24
CA VAL A 82 20.85 -11.57 -6.65
C VAL A 82 20.59 -13.07 -6.51
N GLY A 83 20.57 -13.54 -5.27
CA GLY A 83 19.98 -14.83 -4.93
C GLY A 83 18.45 -14.73 -4.98
N ARG A 84 17.85 -15.33 -6.03
CA ARG A 84 16.40 -15.55 -6.30
C ARG A 84 15.63 -14.38 -6.92
N ALA A 85 15.90 -14.12 -8.19
CA ALA A 85 14.84 -13.73 -9.13
C ALA A 85 14.32 -15.00 -9.85
N ARG A 86 13.33 -15.68 -9.27
CA ARG A 86 12.50 -16.61 -10.06
C ARG A 86 11.56 -15.75 -10.90
N LEU A 87 11.88 -15.61 -12.17
CA LEU A 87 10.98 -15.10 -13.21
C LEU A 87 9.73 -15.98 -13.24
N TYR A 88 8.64 -15.51 -12.62
CA TYR A 88 7.29 -16.01 -12.87
C TYR A 88 6.83 -15.45 -14.21
N THR A 89 7.12 -16.17 -15.30
CA THR A 89 6.39 -15.99 -16.55
C THR A 89 4.99 -16.58 -16.38
N ARG A 90 3.99 -15.73 -16.13
CA ARG A 90 2.58 -16.10 -16.33
C ARG A 90 2.34 -16.26 -17.83
N PRO A 91 1.77 -17.36 -18.32
CA PRO A 91 1.26 -17.40 -19.68
C PRO A 91 0.02 -16.48 -19.79
N PRO A 92 -0.26 -15.89 -20.97
CA PRO A 92 -1.44 -15.06 -21.16
C PRO A 92 -2.70 -15.90 -20.99
N LEU A 93 -3.58 -15.48 -20.08
CA LEU A 93 -4.91 -16.05 -19.93
C LEU A 93 -5.76 -15.57 -21.11
N LEU A 94 -5.88 -16.42 -22.14
CA LEU A 94 -6.99 -16.35 -23.08
C LEU A 94 -8.32 -16.45 -22.30
N PRO A 95 -9.36 -15.67 -22.67
CA PRO A 95 -10.66 -15.76 -22.02
C PRO A 95 -11.26 -17.15 -22.26
N LYS A 96 -11.34 -17.96 -21.20
CA LYS A 96 -12.09 -19.22 -21.27
C LYS A 96 -13.57 -18.89 -21.43
N ARG A 97 -14.05 -19.25 -22.61
CA ARG A 97 -15.44 -19.43 -23.04
C ARG A 97 -16.35 -19.82 -21.87
N ALA A 98 -17.48 -19.12 -21.76
CA ALA A 98 -18.58 -19.44 -20.86
C ALA A 98 -18.92 -20.95 -20.93
N PRO A 99 -19.26 -21.61 -19.81
CA PRO A 99 -19.69 -22.99 -19.84
C PRO A 99 -20.93 -23.12 -20.72
N SER A 100 -20.85 -24.01 -21.70
CA SER A 100 -21.97 -24.43 -22.52
C SER A 100 -23.09 -24.93 -21.61
N ALA A 101 -24.22 -24.22 -21.63
CA ALA A 101 -25.48 -24.67 -21.06
C ALA A 101 -25.99 -25.87 -21.85
N GLN A 102 -25.55 -27.07 -21.50
CA GLN A 102 -26.18 -28.32 -21.90
C GLN A 102 -26.20 -29.29 -20.73
N GLY A 103 -27.37 -29.34 -20.09
CA GLY A 103 -27.73 -30.21 -18.98
C GLY A 103 -29.14 -29.81 -18.53
N MET A 104 -30.16 -30.34 -19.20
CA MET A 104 -31.57 -30.09 -18.94
C MET A 104 -31.97 -30.38 -17.49
N GLY A 105 -32.84 -29.53 -16.93
CA GLY A 105 -33.62 -29.89 -15.74
C GLY A 105 -34.36 -28.70 -15.13
N GLN A 106 -35.56 -28.42 -15.64
CA GLN A 106 -36.57 -27.46 -15.17
C GLN A 106 -36.30 -25.97 -15.41
N TRP A 107 -37.10 -25.40 -16.32
CA TRP A 107 -37.47 -23.99 -16.28
C TRP A 107 -38.13 -23.71 -14.93
N VAL A 108 -37.36 -23.28 -13.94
CA VAL A 108 -37.93 -22.64 -12.76
C VAL A 108 -38.58 -21.36 -13.27
N ALA A 109 -39.91 -21.33 -13.29
CA ALA A 109 -40.65 -20.10 -13.59
C ALA A 109 -40.06 -18.97 -12.74
N ALA A 110 -39.82 -17.80 -13.36
CA ALA A 110 -39.31 -16.65 -12.63
C ALA A 110 -40.17 -16.43 -11.37
N PRO A 111 -39.56 -16.22 -10.19
CA PRO A 111 -40.31 -16.12 -8.95
C PRO A 111 -41.38 -15.01 -9.08
N PRO A 112 -42.60 -15.22 -8.55
CA PRO A 112 -43.66 -14.24 -8.64
C PRO A 112 -43.20 -12.87 -8.12
N VAL A 113 -43.52 -11.81 -8.86
CA VAL A 113 -43.13 -10.44 -8.53
C VAL A 113 -44.33 -9.70 -7.97
N TYR A 114 -44.13 -9.01 -6.85
CA TYR A 114 -45.16 -8.26 -6.12
C TYR A 114 -44.70 -6.81 -6.03
N ASP A 115 -45.52 -5.86 -6.46
CA ASP A 115 -45.22 -4.43 -6.29
C ASP A 115 -45.87 -3.93 -4.99
N LEU A 116 -45.13 -3.25 -4.13
CA LEU A 116 -45.66 -2.75 -2.85
C LEU A 116 -46.91 -1.87 -3.01
N ARG A 117 -47.07 -1.17 -4.15
CA ARG A 117 -48.25 -0.34 -4.45
C ARG A 117 -49.53 -1.16 -4.61
N GLU A 118 -49.43 -2.41 -5.06
CA GLU A 118 -50.56 -3.32 -5.21
C GLU A 118 -51.18 -3.71 -3.85
N PHE A 119 -50.42 -3.52 -2.77
CA PHE A 119 -50.84 -3.75 -1.38
C PHE A 119 -51.25 -2.46 -0.66
N GLY A 120 -51.49 -1.37 -1.41
CA GLY A 120 -51.91 -0.08 -0.86
C GLY A 120 -50.77 0.80 -0.37
N GLY A 121 -49.51 0.46 -0.69
CA GLY A 121 -48.36 1.28 -0.33
C GLY A 121 -48.34 2.64 -1.05
N VAL A 122 -47.97 3.70 -0.32
CA VAL A 122 -47.81 5.08 -0.79
C VAL A 122 -46.41 5.60 -0.44
N GLY A 123 -45.61 5.91 -1.47
CA GLY A 123 -44.20 6.33 -1.36
C GLY A 123 -43.97 7.82 -1.12
N ASP A 124 -44.79 8.48 -0.28
CA ASP A 124 -44.75 9.93 -0.02
C ASP A 124 -43.87 10.35 1.18
N GLY A 125 -43.31 9.39 1.91
CA GLY A 125 -42.50 9.58 3.12
C GLY A 125 -43.30 9.95 4.37
N ARG A 126 -44.62 9.88 4.32
CA ARG A 126 -45.54 10.29 5.41
C ARG A 126 -46.55 9.20 5.75
N THR A 127 -47.07 8.52 4.75
CA THR A 127 -48.03 7.42 4.90
C THR A 127 -47.34 6.23 5.57
N LEU A 128 -47.97 5.67 6.60
CA LEU A 128 -47.46 4.49 7.30
C LEU A 128 -47.79 3.23 6.48
N ASN A 129 -46.78 2.64 5.85
CA ASN A 129 -46.89 1.55 4.89
C ASN A 129 -46.82 0.14 5.53
N THR A 130 -46.90 0.03 6.85
CA THR A 130 -46.65 -1.22 7.57
C THR A 130 -47.60 -2.34 7.14
N GLU A 131 -48.89 -2.04 7.01
CA GLU A 131 -49.87 -3.03 6.54
C GLU A 131 -49.61 -3.47 5.09
N ALA A 132 -49.13 -2.57 4.22
CA ALA A 132 -48.77 -2.92 2.85
C ALA A 132 -47.58 -3.89 2.81
N PHE A 133 -46.54 -3.66 3.64
CA PHE A 133 -45.42 -4.60 3.77
C PHE A 133 -45.87 -5.95 4.34
N VAL A 134 -46.66 -5.94 5.42
CA VAL A 134 -47.16 -7.17 6.05
C VAL A 134 -48.01 -7.99 5.07
N ALA A 135 -48.95 -7.36 4.36
CA ALA A 135 -49.79 -8.02 3.37
C ALA A 135 -48.99 -8.59 2.19
N ALA A 136 -47.99 -7.85 1.70
CA ALA A 136 -47.11 -8.32 0.64
C ALA A 136 -46.28 -9.54 1.06
N VAL A 137 -45.70 -9.52 2.27
CA VAL A 137 -44.94 -10.65 2.80
C VAL A 137 -45.83 -11.86 3.04
N ALA A 138 -47.05 -11.68 3.56
CA ALA A 138 -48.01 -12.76 3.75
C ALA A 138 -48.35 -13.44 2.41
N SER A 139 -48.64 -12.66 1.36
CA SER A 139 -48.92 -13.17 0.02
C SER A 139 -47.74 -13.97 -0.57
N ILE A 140 -46.51 -13.50 -0.36
CA ILE A 140 -45.30 -14.21 -0.76
C ILE A 140 -45.16 -15.55 -0.01
N ALA A 141 -45.41 -15.55 1.30
CA ALA A 141 -45.32 -16.75 2.13
C ALA A 141 -46.33 -17.81 1.69
N GLU A 142 -47.59 -17.42 1.46
CA GLU A 142 -48.67 -18.31 1.01
C GLU A 142 -48.38 -18.93 -0.36
N ARG A 143 -47.75 -18.17 -1.26
CA ARG A 143 -47.42 -18.63 -2.63
C ARG A 143 -46.06 -19.32 -2.73
N GLY A 144 -45.42 -19.59 -1.59
CA GLY A 144 -44.21 -20.39 -1.50
C GLY A 144 -42.91 -19.65 -1.86
N GLY A 145 -42.95 -18.33 -2.02
CA GLY A 145 -41.78 -17.50 -2.35
C GLY A 145 -42.09 -16.44 -3.41
N GLY A 146 -41.17 -15.50 -3.59
CA GLY A 146 -41.37 -14.39 -4.51
C GLY A 146 -40.49 -13.18 -4.27
N ARG A 147 -40.62 -12.17 -5.12
CA ARG A 147 -39.88 -10.92 -5.05
C ARG A 147 -40.82 -9.76 -4.75
N LEU A 148 -40.67 -9.12 -3.59
CA LEU A 148 -41.31 -7.84 -3.27
C LEU A 148 -40.46 -6.70 -3.83
N VAL A 149 -41.02 -5.93 -4.76
CA VAL A 149 -40.41 -4.72 -5.31
C VAL A 149 -40.91 -3.51 -4.54
N VAL A 150 -39.98 -2.75 -3.97
CA VAL A 150 -40.21 -1.41 -3.42
C VAL A 150 -39.79 -0.41 -4.48
N PRO A 151 -40.73 0.27 -5.17
CA PRO A 151 -40.40 1.19 -6.25
C PRO A 151 -39.80 2.50 -5.74
N ALA A 152 -39.35 3.35 -6.66
CA ALA A 152 -38.85 4.69 -6.33
C ALA A 152 -39.89 5.47 -5.50
N GLY A 153 -39.43 6.13 -4.43
CA GLY A 153 -40.29 6.78 -3.46
C GLY A 153 -39.78 6.62 -2.03
N ARG A 154 -40.45 7.28 -1.08
CA ARG A 154 -40.10 7.25 0.34
C ARG A 154 -41.17 6.50 1.12
N TRP A 155 -40.82 5.41 1.77
CA TRP A 155 -41.77 4.43 2.31
C TRP A 155 -41.63 4.37 3.83
N LEU A 156 -42.38 5.22 4.54
CA LEU A 156 -42.39 5.21 6.01
C LEU A 156 -43.07 3.94 6.52
N THR A 157 -42.42 3.22 7.43
CA THR A 157 -42.97 2.00 8.04
C THR A 157 -42.49 1.81 9.48
N ALA A 158 -43.37 1.22 10.29
CA ALA A 158 -42.98 0.49 11.49
C ALA A 158 -42.27 -0.83 11.13
N PRO A 159 -41.66 -1.51 12.11
CA PRO A 159 -41.04 -2.82 11.91
C PRO A 159 -41.94 -3.85 11.22
N PHE A 160 -41.37 -4.65 10.32
CA PHE A 160 -42.04 -5.77 9.67
C PHE A 160 -41.11 -6.97 9.50
N ASN A 161 -41.70 -8.16 9.43
CA ASN A 161 -40.97 -9.42 9.31
C ASN A 161 -40.86 -9.87 7.85
N LEU A 162 -39.75 -10.52 7.50
CA LEU A 162 -39.53 -11.24 6.25
C LEU A 162 -40.00 -12.69 6.37
N THR A 163 -40.11 -13.37 5.22
CA THR A 163 -40.44 -14.79 5.11
C THR A 163 -39.41 -15.56 4.29
N SER A 164 -39.43 -16.89 4.36
CA SER A 164 -38.52 -17.76 3.60
C SER A 164 -38.78 -17.67 2.09
N ARG A 165 -37.74 -17.90 1.28
CA ARG A 165 -37.79 -17.86 -0.20
C ARG A 165 -38.28 -16.52 -0.74
N MET A 166 -38.01 -15.42 -0.03
CA MET A 166 -38.35 -14.07 -0.49
C MET A 166 -37.13 -13.27 -0.94
N THR A 167 -37.35 -12.41 -1.92
CA THR A 167 -36.45 -11.33 -2.27
C THR A 167 -37.11 -9.99 -1.95
N LEU A 168 -36.52 -9.20 -1.04
CA LEU A 168 -36.84 -7.78 -0.89
C LEU A 168 -35.97 -6.98 -1.86
N PHE A 169 -36.58 -6.41 -2.90
CA PHE A 169 -35.90 -5.67 -3.96
C PHE A 169 -36.20 -4.18 -3.88
N LEU A 170 -35.18 -3.35 -3.63
CA LEU A 170 -35.32 -1.88 -3.61
C LEU A 170 -34.89 -1.29 -4.95
N ALA A 171 -35.83 -0.68 -5.67
CA ALA A 171 -35.53 -0.01 -6.93
C ALA A 171 -34.64 1.24 -6.73
N ALA A 172 -34.04 1.72 -7.82
CA ALA A 172 -33.29 2.97 -7.79
C ALA A 172 -34.20 4.12 -7.30
N GLY A 173 -33.73 4.89 -6.31
CA GLY A 173 -34.52 5.95 -5.69
C GLY A 173 -35.59 5.49 -4.69
N ALA A 174 -35.67 4.19 -4.36
CA ALA A 174 -36.47 3.72 -3.25
C ALA A 174 -35.77 3.98 -1.91
N GLU A 175 -36.48 4.55 -0.94
CA GLU A 175 -36.00 4.76 0.42
C GLU A 175 -37.04 4.22 1.43
N ILE A 176 -36.73 3.14 2.14
CA ILE A 176 -37.53 2.68 3.28
C ILE A 176 -37.13 3.51 4.50
N LEU A 177 -38.12 4.10 5.18
CA LEU A 177 -37.94 4.99 6.32
C LEU A 177 -38.50 4.33 7.59
N GLY A 178 -37.65 4.17 8.61
CA GLY A 178 -38.07 3.68 9.92
C GLY A 178 -38.81 4.73 10.73
N VAL A 179 -39.99 4.39 11.25
CA VAL A 179 -40.74 5.27 12.16
C VAL A 179 -39.91 5.62 13.40
N GLN A 180 -39.91 6.90 13.78
CA GLN A 180 -39.09 7.42 14.88
C GLN A 180 -39.71 7.24 16.27
N ASP A 181 -40.99 6.91 16.32
CA ASP A 181 -41.76 6.66 17.53
C ASP A 181 -41.61 5.19 17.94
N GLU A 182 -40.90 4.98 19.05
CA GLU A 182 -40.56 3.70 19.66
C GLU A 182 -41.80 2.88 20.06
N ARG A 183 -42.97 3.49 20.20
CA ARG A 183 -44.22 2.77 20.53
C ARG A 183 -44.67 1.82 19.42
N TYR A 184 -44.23 2.07 18.20
CA TYR A 184 -44.49 1.20 17.05
C TYR A 184 -43.49 0.04 16.94
N TRP A 185 -42.42 0.04 17.74
CA TRP A 185 -41.37 -0.97 17.67
C TRP A 185 -41.67 -2.09 18.66
N PRO A 186 -41.84 -3.34 18.19
CA PRO A 186 -42.20 -4.45 19.06
C PRO A 186 -41.08 -4.74 20.06
N LEU A 187 -41.46 -5.11 21.28
CA LEU A 187 -40.50 -5.58 22.27
C LEU A 187 -40.20 -7.05 22.04
N MET A 188 -38.92 -7.37 21.95
CA MET A 188 -38.39 -8.72 21.84
C MET A 188 -37.64 -9.09 23.11
N SER A 189 -37.62 -10.38 23.43
CA SER A 189 -36.76 -10.91 24.48
C SER A 189 -35.28 -10.58 24.20
N PRO A 190 -34.45 -10.51 25.24
CA PRO A 190 -32.99 -10.53 25.08
C PRO A 190 -32.52 -11.65 24.16
N LEU A 191 -31.36 -11.45 23.53
CA LEU A 191 -30.74 -12.53 22.79
C LEU A 191 -30.34 -13.65 23.75
N PRO A 192 -30.62 -14.92 23.43
CA PRO A 192 -30.27 -16.05 24.30
C PRO A 192 -28.79 -16.06 24.71
N SER A 193 -27.88 -15.64 23.81
CA SER A 193 -26.46 -15.59 24.07
C SER A 193 -25.98 -14.34 24.84
N TYR A 194 -26.87 -13.42 25.23
CA TYR A 194 -26.52 -12.17 25.94
C TYR A 194 -27.15 -12.03 27.32
N GLY A 195 -28.25 -12.75 27.59
CA GLY A 195 -29.00 -12.68 28.86
C GLY A 195 -29.84 -11.40 29.03
N TYR A 196 -29.31 -10.23 28.67
CA TYR A 196 -30.00 -8.94 28.68
C TYR A 196 -29.88 -8.21 27.34
N GLY A 197 -30.60 -7.10 27.20
CA GLY A 197 -30.28 -6.11 26.18
C GLY A 197 -28.93 -5.44 26.47
N ARG A 198 -28.17 -5.13 25.40
CA ARG A 198 -26.81 -4.57 25.48
C ARG A 198 -26.71 -3.23 26.22
N GLU A 199 -27.82 -2.49 26.32
CA GLU A 199 -27.88 -1.15 26.91
C GLU A 199 -28.72 -1.10 28.20
N HIS A 200 -29.71 -1.98 28.31
CA HIS A 200 -30.68 -2.03 29.40
C HIS A 200 -31.03 -3.47 29.72
N ARG A 201 -31.23 -3.76 31.01
CA ARG A 201 -31.80 -5.02 31.48
C ARG A 201 -33.24 -5.17 31.00
N GLY A 202 -33.64 -6.40 30.68
CA GLY A 202 -34.98 -6.72 30.17
C GLY A 202 -35.04 -6.71 28.65
N PRO A 203 -36.25 -6.57 28.06
CA PRO A 203 -36.45 -6.70 26.63
C PRO A 203 -35.76 -5.58 25.84
N ARG A 204 -35.72 -5.78 24.52
CA ARG A 204 -35.16 -4.85 23.53
C ARG A 204 -36.20 -4.49 22.48
N TYR A 205 -36.07 -3.33 21.85
CA TYR A 205 -36.83 -3.05 20.63
C TYR A 205 -36.39 -4.01 19.50
N GLY A 206 -37.35 -4.44 18.68
CA GLY A 206 -37.10 -5.26 17.49
C GLY A 206 -36.32 -4.50 16.40
N SER A 207 -35.98 -5.17 15.30
CA SER A 207 -35.34 -4.49 14.16
C SER A 207 -36.37 -3.92 13.19
N LEU A 208 -36.02 -2.89 12.41
CA LEU A 208 -36.94 -2.33 11.40
C LEU A 208 -37.32 -3.38 10.36
N ILE A 209 -36.33 -4.12 9.88
CA ILE A 209 -36.54 -5.29 9.04
C ILE A 209 -36.05 -6.49 9.84
N HIS A 210 -36.97 -7.42 10.11
CA HIS A 210 -36.69 -8.58 10.95
C HIS A 210 -36.91 -9.88 10.20
N GLY A 211 -36.15 -10.92 10.52
CA GLY A 211 -36.39 -12.27 10.04
C GLY A 211 -35.83 -13.28 11.03
N GLN A 212 -36.56 -14.36 11.26
CA GLN A 212 -36.18 -15.38 12.22
C GLN A 212 -36.57 -16.76 11.70
N ASP A 213 -35.67 -17.74 11.86
CA ASP A 213 -35.89 -19.13 11.45
C ASP A 213 -36.23 -19.25 9.94
N LEU A 214 -35.56 -18.44 9.10
CA LEU A 214 -35.81 -18.33 7.66
C LEU A 214 -34.80 -19.09 6.80
N LYS A 215 -35.22 -19.44 5.58
CA LYS A 215 -34.36 -20.03 4.54
C LYS A 215 -34.51 -19.30 3.21
N ASP A 216 -33.41 -19.13 2.49
CA ASP A 216 -33.37 -18.55 1.14
C ASP A 216 -33.90 -17.11 1.10
N VAL A 217 -33.27 -16.21 1.87
CA VAL A 217 -33.68 -14.79 1.97
C VAL A 217 -32.70 -13.90 1.21
N THR A 218 -33.21 -13.06 0.31
CA THR A 218 -32.42 -12.07 -0.41
C THR A 218 -32.91 -10.66 -0.11
N ILE A 219 -32.00 -9.75 0.26
CA ILE A 219 -32.26 -8.31 0.32
C ILE A 219 -31.35 -7.65 -0.71
N THR A 220 -31.92 -7.12 -1.78
CA THR A 220 -31.12 -6.55 -2.87
C THR A 220 -31.79 -5.37 -3.55
N GLY A 221 -31.17 -4.78 -4.56
CA GLY A 221 -31.74 -3.64 -5.25
C GLY A 221 -30.83 -3.01 -6.30
N GLN A 222 -31.21 -1.80 -6.70
CA GLN A 222 -30.42 -0.91 -7.57
C GLN A 222 -29.92 0.27 -6.75
N ASN A 223 -29.19 -0.03 -5.68
CA ASN A 223 -28.72 0.95 -4.69
C ASN A 223 -29.86 1.72 -3.99
N GLY A 224 -31.00 1.05 -3.77
CA GLY A 224 -32.06 1.57 -2.90
C GLY A 224 -31.60 1.64 -1.43
N THR A 225 -32.27 2.48 -0.64
CA THR A 225 -31.85 2.82 0.72
C THR A 225 -32.81 2.28 1.78
N ILE A 226 -32.27 1.73 2.86
CA ILE A 226 -33.00 1.46 4.12
C ILE A 226 -32.44 2.44 5.16
N ASN A 227 -33.30 3.33 5.66
CA ASN A 227 -32.92 4.43 6.54
C ASN A 227 -33.65 4.33 7.88
N GLY A 228 -32.90 4.11 8.95
CA GLY A 228 -33.44 3.95 10.31
C GLY A 228 -33.88 5.24 11.00
N GLN A 229 -33.61 6.40 10.41
CA GLN A 229 -33.88 7.71 11.00
C GLN A 229 -33.33 7.86 12.44
N GLY A 230 -32.14 7.30 12.69
CA GLY A 230 -31.55 7.06 14.02
C GLY A 230 -31.34 8.29 14.91
N GLN A 231 -31.36 9.52 14.40
CA GLN A 231 -31.10 10.73 15.17
C GLN A 231 -32.00 10.87 16.42
N SER A 232 -33.29 10.52 16.31
CA SER A 232 -34.22 10.54 17.45
C SER A 232 -33.79 9.54 18.52
N TRP A 233 -33.45 8.32 18.11
CA TRP A 233 -32.97 7.23 18.96
C TRP A 233 -31.69 7.59 19.70
N TRP A 234 -30.70 8.13 18.98
CA TRP A 234 -29.42 8.54 19.58
C TRP A 234 -29.59 9.68 20.59
N SER A 235 -30.49 10.63 20.31
CA SER A 235 -30.83 11.72 21.23
C SER A 235 -31.49 11.18 22.51
N LYS A 236 -32.45 10.27 22.38
CA LYS A 236 -33.13 9.63 23.52
C LYS A 236 -32.19 8.76 24.35
N PHE A 237 -31.32 7.99 23.70
CA PHE A 237 -30.28 7.19 24.36
C PHE A 237 -29.35 8.07 25.21
N ARG A 238 -28.81 9.15 24.64
CA ARG A 238 -27.94 10.09 25.39
C ARG A 238 -28.65 10.76 26.57
N LYS A 239 -29.94 11.07 26.41
CA LYS A 239 -30.79 11.63 27.47
C LYS A 239 -31.24 10.58 28.50
N LYS A 240 -30.94 9.30 28.29
CA LYS A 240 -31.37 8.17 29.13
C LYS A 240 -32.88 8.10 29.33
N VAL A 241 -33.65 8.40 28.28
CA VAL A 241 -35.13 8.37 28.31
C VAL A 241 -35.72 7.14 27.61
N LEU A 242 -34.88 6.21 27.13
CA LEU A 242 -35.33 4.92 26.62
C LEU A 242 -35.43 3.92 27.78
N ASN A 243 -36.49 3.13 27.79
CA ASN A 243 -36.71 2.10 28.81
C ASN A 243 -36.05 0.76 28.45
N HIS A 244 -35.73 0.56 27.18
CA HIS A 244 -35.28 -0.72 26.62
C HIS A 244 -34.09 -0.51 25.67
N THR A 245 -33.34 -1.58 25.43
CA THR A 245 -32.21 -1.57 24.48
C THR A 245 -32.70 -1.31 23.06
N ARG A 246 -32.02 -0.43 22.32
CA ARG A 246 -32.35 -0.07 20.94
C ARG A 246 -32.24 -1.28 20.00
N GLY A 247 -33.10 -1.30 18.99
CA GLY A 247 -33.16 -2.37 17.99
C GLY A 247 -32.23 -2.11 16.80
N PRO A 248 -31.67 -3.15 16.16
CA PRO A 248 -30.89 -2.99 14.93
C PRO A 248 -31.72 -2.46 13.75
N LEU A 249 -31.07 -1.99 12.69
CA LEU A 249 -31.79 -1.63 11.45
C LEU A 249 -32.32 -2.89 10.75
N VAL A 250 -31.44 -3.85 10.48
CA VAL A 250 -31.80 -5.14 9.87
C VAL A 250 -31.27 -6.26 10.78
N GLN A 251 -32.14 -7.21 11.13
CA GLN A 251 -31.75 -8.37 11.92
C GLN A 251 -32.31 -9.66 11.32
N LEU A 252 -31.42 -10.60 11.03
CA LEU A 252 -31.76 -11.97 10.66
C LEU A 252 -31.23 -12.92 11.72
N MET A 253 -32.10 -13.81 12.21
CA MET A 253 -31.81 -14.69 13.34
C MET A 253 -32.03 -16.15 12.93
N ARG A 254 -31.11 -17.06 13.29
CA ARG A 254 -31.27 -18.51 13.12
C ARG A 254 -31.70 -18.93 11.71
N SER A 255 -31.12 -18.29 10.71
CA SER A 255 -31.55 -18.38 9.32
C SER A 255 -30.42 -18.89 8.43
N SER A 256 -30.74 -19.40 7.24
CA SER A 256 -29.74 -19.95 6.32
C SER A 256 -29.94 -19.55 4.86
N ASN A 257 -28.84 -19.56 4.10
CA ASN A 257 -28.80 -19.13 2.70
C ASN A 257 -29.31 -17.70 2.53
N ILE A 258 -28.53 -16.74 3.02
CA ILE A 258 -28.87 -15.31 3.04
C ILE A 258 -27.98 -14.56 2.05
N THR A 259 -28.58 -13.73 1.21
CA THR A 259 -27.87 -12.79 0.34
C THR A 259 -28.31 -11.36 0.61
N ILE A 260 -27.36 -10.47 0.89
CA ILE A 260 -27.61 -9.03 1.04
C ILE A 260 -26.67 -8.28 0.09
N SER A 261 -27.22 -7.56 -0.89
CA SER A 261 -26.35 -6.88 -1.87
C SER A 261 -26.95 -5.68 -2.58
N ASN A 262 -26.09 -4.78 -3.10
CA ASN A 262 -26.51 -3.65 -3.94
C ASN A 262 -27.53 -2.70 -3.28
N ILE A 263 -27.37 -2.43 -1.99
CA ILE A 263 -28.22 -1.53 -1.21
C ILE A 263 -27.40 -0.57 -0.36
N THR A 264 -28.04 0.51 0.08
CA THR A 264 -27.50 1.44 1.07
C THR A 264 -28.26 1.28 2.40
N LEU A 265 -27.54 1.13 3.50
CA LEU A 265 -28.07 1.15 4.86
C LEU A 265 -27.64 2.46 5.53
N ARG A 266 -28.60 3.19 6.10
CA ARG A 266 -28.34 4.53 6.64
C ARG A 266 -28.96 4.74 8.02
N ASP A 267 -28.24 5.47 8.87
CA ASP A 267 -28.72 6.04 10.14
C ASP A 267 -29.48 5.04 11.02
N SER A 268 -28.85 3.88 11.29
CA SER A 268 -29.42 2.85 12.17
C SER A 268 -29.68 3.39 13.59
N PRO A 269 -30.79 3.00 14.26
CA PRO A 269 -31.01 3.29 15.67
C PRO A 269 -29.91 2.73 16.60
N PHE A 270 -29.32 1.59 16.24
CA PHE A 270 -28.32 0.81 16.97
C PHE A 270 -27.38 0.12 15.97
N TRP A 271 -27.02 -1.14 16.17
CA TRP A 271 -26.32 -1.97 15.18
C TRP A 271 -27.04 -1.95 13.82
N THR A 272 -26.30 -1.91 12.72
CA THR A 272 -26.92 -1.72 11.40
C THR A 272 -27.37 -3.05 10.81
N LEU A 273 -26.44 -3.96 10.55
CA LEU A 273 -26.74 -5.28 10.02
C LEU A 273 -26.33 -6.37 11.01
N HIS A 274 -27.30 -6.86 11.79
CA HIS A 274 -27.04 -7.87 12.80
C HIS A 274 -27.51 -9.26 12.32
N ILE A 275 -26.54 -10.10 11.99
CA ILE A 275 -26.78 -11.47 11.54
C ILE A 275 -26.45 -12.39 12.70
N TYR A 276 -27.48 -12.99 13.30
CA TYR A 276 -27.37 -13.72 14.56
C TYR A 276 -27.68 -15.21 14.37
N ASP A 277 -26.72 -16.08 14.69
CA ASP A 277 -26.84 -17.54 14.58
C ASP A 277 -27.27 -18.01 13.18
N CYS A 278 -26.78 -17.34 12.13
CA CYS A 278 -27.10 -17.69 10.75
C CYS A 278 -25.98 -18.47 10.07
N LYS A 279 -26.35 -19.22 9.01
CA LYS A 279 -25.44 -20.04 8.22
C LYS A 279 -25.50 -19.71 6.73
N ASP A 280 -24.36 -19.75 6.05
CA ASP A 280 -24.23 -19.50 4.61
C ASP A 280 -24.77 -18.12 4.23
N VAL A 281 -24.02 -17.09 4.63
CA VAL A 281 -24.41 -15.67 4.50
C VAL A 281 -23.44 -14.95 3.57
N THR A 282 -23.96 -14.29 2.54
CA THR A 282 -23.19 -13.42 1.65
C THR A 282 -23.68 -11.99 1.74
N ILE A 283 -22.79 -11.07 2.08
CA ILE A 283 -23.03 -9.63 2.06
C ILE A 283 -22.07 -9.03 1.04
N SER A 284 -22.59 -8.41 -0.02
CA SER A 284 -21.75 -7.82 -1.07
C SER A 284 -22.21 -6.47 -1.57
N ASP A 285 -21.31 -5.63 -2.09
CA ASP A 285 -21.67 -4.42 -2.84
C ASP A 285 -22.64 -3.50 -2.08
N THR A 286 -22.43 -3.41 -0.76
CA THR A 286 -23.33 -2.72 0.19
C THR A 286 -22.63 -1.49 0.76
N THR A 287 -23.37 -0.39 0.85
CA THR A 287 -22.92 0.87 1.45
C THR A 287 -23.58 1.07 2.81
N ILE A 288 -22.81 1.32 3.86
CA ILE A 288 -23.33 1.56 5.22
C ILE A 288 -22.86 2.93 5.72
N LEU A 289 -23.81 3.78 6.09
CA LEU A 289 -23.57 5.17 6.46
C LEU A 289 -24.24 5.52 7.79
N ALA A 290 -23.46 6.06 8.72
CA ALA A 290 -23.95 6.73 9.92
C ALA A 290 -23.01 7.90 10.27
N PRO A 291 -23.46 8.90 11.05
CA PRO A 291 -22.58 9.96 11.51
C PRO A 291 -21.35 9.38 12.24
N ILE A 292 -20.16 9.77 11.80
CA ILE A 292 -18.88 9.30 12.36
C ILE A 292 -18.67 9.73 13.83
N VAL A 293 -19.45 10.68 14.31
CA VAL A 293 -19.49 11.12 15.72
C VAL A 293 -20.95 11.37 16.10
N GLY A 294 -21.32 11.03 17.33
CA GLY A 294 -22.67 11.30 17.85
C GLY A 294 -23.74 10.28 17.47
N ALA A 295 -23.36 9.17 16.82
CA ALA A 295 -24.22 8.01 16.59
C ALA A 295 -23.71 6.81 17.43
N PRO A 296 -24.20 6.65 18.67
CA PRO A 296 -23.69 5.63 19.59
C PRO A 296 -24.13 4.23 19.16
N ASN A 297 -23.17 3.29 19.15
CA ASN A 297 -23.38 1.87 18.85
C ASN A 297 -23.95 1.60 17.45
N THR A 298 -23.59 2.43 16.46
CA THR A 298 -23.92 2.18 15.05
C THR A 298 -22.85 1.32 14.41
N ASP A 299 -22.77 0.06 14.84
CA ASP A 299 -21.90 -0.94 14.21
C ASP A 299 -22.38 -1.18 12.77
N GLY A 300 -21.47 -1.45 11.84
CA GLY A 300 -21.79 -1.67 10.43
C GLY A 300 -22.37 -3.06 10.19
N ILE A 301 -21.55 -4.09 10.31
CA ILE A 301 -21.96 -5.49 10.14
C ILE A 301 -21.53 -6.31 11.36
N ASP A 302 -22.49 -7.00 11.96
CA ASP A 302 -22.31 -7.84 13.14
C ASP A 302 -22.67 -9.30 12.84
N PRO A 303 -21.71 -10.14 12.37
CA PRO A 303 -21.87 -11.59 12.39
C PRO A 303 -21.71 -12.09 13.84
N ASP A 304 -22.79 -12.58 14.42
CA ASP A 304 -22.87 -13.04 15.80
C ASP A 304 -23.27 -14.52 15.84
N SER A 305 -22.37 -15.38 16.32
CA SER A 305 -22.54 -16.86 16.31
C SER A 305 -22.81 -17.44 14.91
N CYS A 306 -22.20 -16.89 13.84
CA CYS A 306 -22.47 -17.31 12.46
C CYS A 306 -21.48 -18.34 11.90
N GLU A 307 -21.94 -19.16 10.95
CA GLU A 307 -21.11 -20.12 10.21
C GLU A 307 -21.12 -19.78 8.70
N ASN A 308 -19.95 -19.79 8.06
CA ASN A 308 -19.78 -19.56 6.62
C ASN A 308 -20.34 -18.20 6.17
N VAL A 309 -19.61 -17.13 6.49
CA VAL A 309 -19.99 -15.75 6.15
C VAL A 309 -18.97 -15.16 5.19
N VAL A 310 -19.46 -14.51 4.12
CA VAL A 310 -18.63 -13.73 3.19
C VAL A 310 -19.11 -12.29 3.17
N ILE A 311 -18.22 -11.34 3.48
CA ILE A 311 -18.44 -9.91 3.40
C ILE A 311 -17.48 -9.34 2.35
N LYS A 312 -17.99 -8.73 1.28
CA LYS A 312 -17.14 -8.26 0.18
C LYS A 312 -17.60 -7.01 -0.55
N ASN A 313 -16.66 -6.26 -1.11
CA ASN A 313 -16.96 -5.07 -1.93
C ASN A 313 -17.84 -4.04 -1.20
N CYS A 314 -17.68 -3.91 0.12
CA CYS A 314 -18.50 -3.02 0.93
C CYS A 314 -17.78 -1.69 1.22
N TYR A 315 -18.57 -0.61 1.34
CA TYR A 315 -18.11 0.67 1.87
C TYR A 315 -18.84 0.97 3.18
N ILE A 316 -18.09 1.15 4.27
CA ILE A 316 -18.65 1.33 5.61
C ILE A 316 -18.07 2.60 6.22
N SER A 317 -18.92 3.56 6.57
CA SER A 317 -18.54 4.77 7.31
C SER A 317 -19.48 4.99 8.47
N VAL A 318 -19.01 4.73 9.69
CA VAL A 318 -19.84 4.71 10.90
C VAL A 318 -19.14 5.32 12.11
N GLY A 319 -19.91 5.56 13.17
CA GLY A 319 -19.37 6.00 14.46
C GLY A 319 -18.59 4.90 15.18
N ASP A 320 -19.17 3.70 15.30
CA ASP A 320 -18.67 2.60 16.13
C ASP A 320 -17.92 1.54 15.30
N ASP A 321 -18.09 0.23 15.50
CA ASP A 321 -17.31 -0.78 14.78
C ASP A 321 -17.75 -0.93 13.32
N GLY A 322 -16.81 -0.92 12.37
CA GLY A 322 -17.16 -1.10 10.95
C GLY A 322 -17.69 -2.51 10.68
N ILE A 323 -16.93 -3.52 11.07
CA ILE A 323 -17.37 -4.92 11.14
C ILE A 323 -17.02 -5.47 12.52
N ALA A 324 -17.98 -6.01 13.24
CA ALA A 324 -17.80 -6.57 14.58
C ALA A 324 -18.21 -8.05 14.64
N ILE A 325 -17.23 -8.95 14.69
CA ILE A 325 -17.49 -10.39 14.82
C ILE A 325 -17.73 -10.71 16.30
N LYS A 326 -18.86 -11.35 16.58
CA LYS A 326 -19.34 -11.67 17.94
C LYS A 326 -19.78 -13.14 18.04
N SER A 327 -19.98 -13.62 19.25
CA SER A 327 -20.56 -14.95 19.54
C SER A 327 -21.12 -15.03 20.96
N GLY A 328 -21.88 -14.01 21.38
CA GLY A 328 -22.48 -13.96 22.72
C GLY A 328 -21.55 -13.50 23.86
N TRP A 329 -22.14 -13.34 25.04
CA TRP A 329 -21.58 -12.59 26.16
C TRP A 329 -21.55 -13.41 27.46
N ASP A 330 -20.34 -13.62 27.99
CA ASP A 330 -20.02 -14.31 29.23
C ASP A 330 -20.75 -15.65 29.40
N GLN A 331 -21.33 -15.92 30.57
CA GLN A 331 -22.01 -17.17 30.89
C GLN A 331 -23.16 -17.49 29.93
N TYR A 332 -23.81 -16.47 29.36
CA TYR A 332 -24.89 -16.66 28.40
C TYR A 332 -24.35 -17.11 27.04
N GLY A 333 -23.26 -16.52 26.57
CA GLY A 333 -22.58 -16.95 25.35
C GLY A 333 -21.95 -18.35 25.49
N ILE A 334 -21.35 -18.63 26.66
CA ILE A 334 -20.80 -19.96 27.00
C ILE A 334 -21.91 -21.00 27.00
N ALA A 335 -23.05 -20.72 27.66
CA ALA A 335 -24.19 -21.63 27.69
C ALA A 335 -24.84 -21.81 26.30
N TYR A 336 -24.86 -20.75 25.49
CA TYR A 336 -25.35 -20.82 24.11
C TYR A 336 -24.46 -21.69 23.22
N GLY A 337 -23.14 -21.62 23.41
CA GLY A 337 -22.17 -22.56 22.84
C GLY A 337 -22.07 -22.55 21.31
N ARG A 338 -22.42 -21.42 20.66
CA ARG A 338 -22.34 -21.27 19.19
C ARG A 338 -21.22 -20.29 18.80
N PRO A 339 -20.15 -20.75 18.13
CA PRO A 339 -19.07 -19.88 17.69
C PRO A 339 -19.43 -19.09 16.43
N SER A 340 -18.70 -18.00 16.20
CA SER A 340 -18.60 -17.40 14.87
C SER A 340 -17.40 -18.00 14.14
N THR A 341 -17.62 -18.73 13.05
CA THR A 341 -16.56 -19.46 12.34
C THR A 341 -16.69 -19.42 10.82
N ASN A 342 -15.54 -19.54 10.14
CA ASN A 342 -15.43 -19.53 8.68
C ASN A 342 -15.97 -18.22 8.09
N ILE A 343 -15.34 -17.11 8.47
CA ILE A 343 -15.73 -15.76 8.03
C ILE A 343 -14.65 -15.19 7.12
N ILE A 344 -15.03 -14.75 5.93
CA ILE A 344 -14.15 -14.09 4.96
C ILE A 344 -14.62 -12.65 4.79
N ILE A 345 -13.73 -11.70 5.04
CA ILE A 345 -13.91 -10.27 4.78
C ILE A 345 -12.91 -9.90 3.71
N HIS A 346 -13.37 -9.51 2.51
CA HIS A 346 -12.45 -9.19 1.43
C HIS A 346 -12.85 -7.97 0.59
N ASN A 347 -11.89 -7.13 0.21
CA ASN A 347 -12.15 -5.93 -0.61
C ASN A 347 -13.17 -4.97 0.04
N VAL A 348 -12.86 -4.49 1.24
CA VAL A 348 -13.76 -3.59 2.01
C VAL A 348 -13.03 -2.28 2.35
N THR A 349 -13.75 -1.16 2.23
CA THR A 349 -13.25 0.17 2.66
C THR A 349 -14.01 0.62 3.90
N ILE A 350 -13.30 0.99 4.97
CA ILE A 350 -13.89 1.28 6.27
C ILE A 350 -13.39 2.61 6.86
N ARG A 351 -14.33 3.39 7.41
CA ARG A 351 -14.07 4.54 8.28
C ARG A 351 -14.85 4.39 9.60
N SER A 352 -14.14 4.44 10.73
CA SER A 352 -14.67 4.30 12.09
C SER A 352 -13.94 5.23 13.08
N MET A 353 -14.61 6.29 13.52
CA MET A 353 -13.96 7.36 14.31
C MET A 353 -14.06 7.21 15.82
N VAL A 354 -15.01 6.44 16.36
CA VAL A 354 -15.12 6.18 17.80
C VAL A 354 -14.45 4.87 18.18
N SER A 355 -14.54 3.84 17.34
CA SER A 355 -14.18 2.48 17.72
C SER A 355 -13.07 1.84 16.88
N ALA A 356 -13.38 0.90 15.97
CA ALA A 356 -12.42 0.20 15.11
C ALA A 356 -12.99 -0.16 13.73
N GLY A 357 -12.11 -0.32 12.73
CA GLY A 357 -12.51 -0.76 11.40
C GLY A 357 -13.04 -2.20 11.39
N VAL A 358 -12.20 -3.18 11.75
CA VAL A 358 -12.61 -4.57 11.96
C VAL A 358 -12.32 -4.97 13.40
N SER A 359 -13.34 -5.42 14.13
CA SER A 359 -13.25 -5.78 15.54
C SER A 359 -13.74 -7.21 15.76
N ILE A 360 -13.05 -7.95 16.61
CA ILE A 360 -13.52 -9.23 17.18
C ILE A 360 -13.83 -8.98 18.65
N GLY A 361 -15.03 -9.35 19.08
CA GLY A 361 -15.53 -9.15 20.45
C GLY A 361 -16.08 -7.73 20.72
N SER A 362 -16.34 -7.37 21.97
CA SER A 362 -15.92 -8.11 23.17
C SER A 362 -16.75 -9.36 23.45
N GLU A 363 -17.95 -9.42 22.89
CA GLU A 363 -18.91 -10.50 23.07
C GLU A 363 -18.48 -11.69 22.19
N MET A 364 -17.55 -12.51 22.68
CA MET A 364 -16.95 -13.65 21.93
C MET A 364 -17.06 -15.00 22.66
N SER A 365 -18.01 -15.11 23.59
CA SER A 365 -18.05 -16.18 24.59
C SER A 365 -18.48 -17.55 24.07
N GLY A 366 -19.04 -17.62 22.87
CA GLY A 366 -19.28 -18.86 22.13
C GLY A 366 -18.06 -19.31 21.31
N GLY A 367 -17.00 -18.49 21.24
CA GLY A 367 -15.79 -18.72 20.46
C GLY A 367 -15.81 -18.00 19.11
N VAL A 368 -14.64 -17.64 18.60
CA VAL A 368 -14.45 -17.08 17.25
C VAL A 368 -13.25 -17.75 16.60
N SER A 369 -13.43 -18.35 15.42
CA SER A 369 -12.34 -19.03 14.72
C SER A 369 -12.38 -18.95 13.20
N ASN A 370 -11.24 -19.19 12.56
CA ASN A 370 -11.13 -19.32 11.11
C ASN A 370 -11.67 -18.06 10.40
N VAL A 371 -11.07 -16.91 10.70
CA VAL A 371 -11.45 -15.62 10.11
C VAL A 371 -10.32 -15.15 9.18
N LEU A 372 -10.66 -14.87 7.93
CA LEU A 372 -9.77 -14.23 6.96
C LEU A 372 -10.25 -12.80 6.71
N VAL A 373 -9.39 -11.83 6.98
CA VAL A 373 -9.59 -10.42 6.65
C VAL A 373 -8.52 -10.05 5.64
N GLU A 374 -8.90 -9.83 4.38
CA GLU A 374 -7.96 -9.55 3.31
C GLU A 374 -8.33 -8.38 2.39
N ASN A 375 -7.34 -7.65 1.87
CA ASN A 375 -7.58 -6.54 0.94
C ASN A 375 -8.54 -5.50 1.54
N VAL A 376 -8.25 -5.01 2.75
CA VAL A 376 -9.11 -4.03 3.46
C VAL A 376 -8.37 -2.71 3.59
N HIS A 377 -9.03 -1.61 3.20
CA HIS A 377 -8.55 -0.24 3.40
C HIS A 377 -9.30 0.38 4.57
N ILE A 378 -8.57 0.75 5.62
CA ILE A 378 -9.11 1.45 6.78
C ILE A 378 -8.47 2.83 6.81
N TRP A 379 -9.30 3.87 6.77
CA TRP A 379 -8.83 5.25 6.69
C TRP A 379 -9.55 6.14 7.70
N ASP A 380 -8.92 7.25 8.11
CA ASP A 380 -9.47 8.25 9.06
C ASP A 380 -10.24 7.59 10.21
N SER A 381 -9.57 6.68 10.90
CA SER A 381 -10.22 5.84 11.91
C SER A 381 -9.45 5.82 13.22
N ARG A 382 -10.17 5.58 14.31
CA ARG A 382 -9.55 5.54 15.64
C ARG A 382 -8.72 4.27 15.84
N ARG A 383 -9.18 3.14 15.32
CA ARG A 383 -8.43 1.89 15.34
C ARG A 383 -8.59 1.16 14.00
N GLY A 384 -7.53 0.48 13.56
CA GLY A 384 -7.57 -0.37 12.37
C GLY A 384 -8.28 -1.69 12.66
N VAL A 385 -7.49 -2.71 12.98
CA VAL A 385 -7.98 -4.05 13.34
C VAL A 385 -7.87 -4.28 14.85
N ARG A 386 -8.87 -4.93 15.45
CA ARG A 386 -8.96 -5.05 16.91
C ARG A 386 -9.49 -6.41 17.39
N ILE A 387 -8.95 -6.89 18.50
CA ILE A 387 -9.53 -7.97 19.31
C ILE A 387 -9.76 -7.42 20.74
N LYS A 388 -10.96 -7.62 21.29
CA LYS A 388 -11.33 -7.23 22.66
C LYS A 388 -11.82 -8.46 23.41
N THR A 389 -11.34 -8.66 24.63
CA THR A 389 -11.86 -9.68 25.55
C THR A 389 -11.56 -9.32 27.00
N ALA A 390 -12.02 -10.13 27.95
CA ALA A 390 -11.81 -10.01 29.39
C ALA A 390 -11.91 -11.36 30.10
N PRO A 391 -11.36 -11.52 31.32
CA PRO A 391 -11.73 -12.63 32.21
C PRO A 391 -13.25 -12.65 32.40
N GLY A 392 -13.88 -13.83 32.36
CA GLY A 392 -15.33 -13.96 32.29
C GLY A 392 -15.86 -14.40 30.93
N ARG A 393 -15.15 -14.04 29.85
CA ARG A 393 -15.60 -14.34 28.49
C ARG A 393 -15.51 -15.81 28.14
N GLY A 394 -14.52 -16.54 28.67
CA GLY A 394 -14.27 -17.94 28.32
C GLY A 394 -13.95 -18.17 26.84
N ALA A 395 -14.08 -19.42 26.40
CA ALA A 395 -13.90 -19.85 25.00
C ALA A 395 -12.56 -19.39 24.37
N TYR A 396 -12.57 -18.98 23.10
CA TYR A 396 -11.36 -18.72 22.32
C TYR A 396 -11.55 -17.70 21.19
N VAL A 397 -10.48 -16.99 20.85
CA VAL A 397 -10.29 -16.33 19.54
C VAL A 397 -9.06 -16.97 18.90
N SER A 398 -9.25 -17.76 17.85
CA SER A 398 -8.16 -18.52 17.23
C SER A 398 -8.19 -18.56 15.70
N ASN A 399 -7.04 -18.77 15.07
CA ASN A 399 -6.90 -18.89 13.62
C ASN A 399 -7.45 -17.66 12.87
N ILE A 400 -6.91 -16.48 13.21
CA ILE A 400 -7.29 -15.21 12.61
C ILE A 400 -6.18 -14.75 11.68
N THR A 401 -6.51 -14.51 10.42
CA THR A 401 -5.55 -14.05 9.40
C THR A 401 -5.94 -12.67 8.90
N TYR A 402 -5.06 -11.70 9.09
CA TYR A 402 -5.12 -10.38 8.47
C TYR A 402 -4.08 -10.32 7.34
N ARG A 403 -4.51 -10.02 6.12
CA ARG A 403 -3.65 -10.02 4.92
C ARG A 403 -3.90 -8.78 4.06
N ASN A 404 -2.86 -8.13 3.58
CA ASN A 404 -3.00 -6.99 2.66
C ASN A 404 -3.97 -5.93 3.21
N ILE A 405 -3.62 -5.35 4.36
CA ILE A 405 -4.43 -4.32 5.02
C ILE A 405 -3.73 -2.97 4.85
N THR A 406 -4.44 -1.99 4.33
CA THR A 406 -3.97 -0.61 4.20
C THR A 406 -4.52 0.25 5.33
N LEU A 407 -3.64 0.89 6.10
CA LEU A 407 -3.96 1.76 7.23
C LEU A 407 -3.58 3.21 6.91
N GLU A 408 -4.57 4.09 6.83
CA GLU A 408 -4.36 5.50 6.49
C GLU A 408 -4.91 6.43 7.59
N HIS A 409 -4.07 7.33 8.10
CA HIS A 409 -4.47 8.30 9.14
C HIS A 409 -5.16 7.67 10.36
N ILE A 410 -4.54 6.59 10.88
CA ILE A 410 -5.11 5.78 11.97
C ILE A 410 -4.49 6.15 13.33
N ARG A 411 -5.32 6.31 14.36
CA ARG A 411 -4.77 6.56 15.71
C ARG A 411 -4.05 5.34 16.30
N VAL A 412 -4.62 4.14 16.20
CA VAL A 412 -3.94 2.88 16.58
C VAL A 412 -4.17 1.79 15.54
N GLY A 413 -3.14 1.27 14.87
CA GLY A 413 -3.28 0.35 13.75
C GLY A 413 -3.86 -1.01 14.14
N ILE A 414 -3.10 -1.79 14.90
CA ILE A 414 -3.44 -3.13 15.39
C ILE A 414 -3.62 -3.06 16.90
N VAL A 415 -4.74 -3.59 17.40
CA VAL A 415 -5.07 -3.57 18.83
C VAL A 415 -5.52 -4.94 19.32
N ILE A 416 -4.92 -5.44 20.41
CA ILE A 416 -5.49 -6.53 21.19
C ILE A 416 -5.57 -6.06 22.64
N LYS A 417 -6.75 -6.21 23.25
CA LYS A 417 -7.01 -5.80 24.62
C LYS A 417 -7.71 -6.94 25.38
N THR A 418 -7.11 -7.39 26.49
CA THR A 418 -7.63 -8.50 27.33
C THR A 418 -8.24 -8.05 28.66
N ASP A 419 -8.39 -6.74 28.89
CA ASP A 419 -9.00 -6.11 30.06
C ASP A 419 -10.26 -5.29 29.68
N TYR A 420 -11.08 -5.81 28.76
CA TYR A 420 -12.36 -5.20 28.35
C TYR A 420 -13.49 -5.60 29.33
N ASN A 421 -13.36 -5.21 30.59
CA ASN A 421 -14.15 -5.66 31.75
C ASN A 421 -15.60 -5.12 31.78
N GLU A 422 -16.35 -5.29 30.70
CA GLU A 422 -17.79 -5.06 30.63
C GLU A 422 -18.52 -6.41 30.74
N HIS A 423 -19.40 -6.59 31.73
CA HIS A 423 -20.12 -7.84 31.97
C HIS A 423 -21.65 -7.60 32.00
N PRO A 424 -22.49 -8.58 31.63
CA PRO A 424 -23.94 -8.42 31.61
C PRO A 424 -24.53 -8.26 33.02
N ASP A 425 -23.95 -8.98 33.98
CA ASP A 425 -24.29 -8.96 35.40
C ASP A 425 -23.10 -9.46 36.22
N GLU A 426 -23.28 -9.58 37.54
CA GLU A 426 -22.27 -10.08 38.49
C GLU A 426 -22.17 -11.62 38.51
N GLY A 427 -22.95 -12.33 37.69
CA GLY A 427 -23.02 -13.79 37.66
C GLY A 427 -22.01 -14.46 36.72
N PHE A 428 -21.17 -13.69 36.04
CA PHE A 428 -20.09 -14.23 35.20
C PHE A 428 -19.04 -14.94 36.07
N ASP A 429 -18.36 -15.95 35.52
CA ASP A 429 -17.26 -16.62 36.21
C ASP A 429 -15.92 -15.94 35.88
N PRO A 430 -15.26 -15.21 36.81
CA PRO A 430 -13.99 -14.55 36.53
C PRO A 430 -12.86 -15.51 36.14
N LYS A 431 -13.00 -16.81 36.45
CA LYS A 431 -12.04 -17.85 36.06
C LYS A 431 -12.26 -18.37 34.65
N ALA A 432 -13.38 -18.04 34.00
CA ALA A 432 -13.62 -18.32 32.60
C ALA A 432 -12.76 -17.40 31.73
N VAL A 433 -11.50 -17.78 31.52
CA VAL A 433 -10.53 -17.01 30.73
C VAL A 433 -10.53 -17.45 29.26
N PRO A 434 -10.53 -16.52 28.29
CA PRO A 434 -10.45 -16.82 26.87
C PRO A 434 -9.05 -17.27 26.43
N ILE A 435 -8.97 -18.16 25.45
CA ILE A 435 -7.73 -18.51 24.77
C ILE A 435 -7.55 -17.61 23.54
N ILE A 436 -6.43 -16.89 23.43
CA ILE A 436 -6.13 -16.02 22.29
C ILE A 436 -4.85 -16.51 21.60
N GLU A 437 -5.00 -17.16 20.44
CA GLU A 437 -3.86 -17.77 19.76
C GLU A 437 -3.97 -17.81 18.23
N ASN A 438 -2.86 -18.09 17.53
CA ASN A 438 -2.79 -18.28 16.08
C ASN A 438 -3.34 -17.06 15.31
N ILE A 439 -2.73 -15.90 15.55
CA ILE A 439 -3.10 -14.64 14.90
C ILE A 439 -1.99 -14.22 13.94
N SER A 440 -2.30 -14.10 12.66
CA SER A 440 -1.33 -13.76 11.62
C SER A 440 -1.63 -12.39 11.01
N TYR A 441 -0.59 -11.57 10.88
CA TYR A 441 -0.60 -10.29 10.18
C TYR A 441 0.40 -10.35 9.03
N SER A 442 -0.08 -10.25 7.80
CA SER A 442 0.75 -10.35 6.58
C SER A 442 0.51 -9.18 5.62
N SER A 443 1.57 -8.57 5.08
CA SER A 443 1.47 -7.46 4.11
C SER A 443 0.60 -6.32 4.66
N ILE A 444 0.95 -5.81 5.85
CA ILE A 444 0.24 -4.69 6.48
C ILE A 444 0.98 -3.40 6.16
N HIS A 445 0.34 -2.51 5.43
CA HIS A 445 0.95 -1.27 4.95
C HIS A 445 0.16 -0.05 5.42
N GLY A 446 0.82 1.10 5.57
CA GLY A 446 0.09 2.31 5.92
C GLY A 446 0.95 3.54 6.14
N HIS A 447 0.31 4.69 6.27
CA HIS A 447 0.95 5.95 6.65
C HIS A 447 0.04 6.78 7.56
N GLY A 448 0.64 7.73 8.27
CA GLY A 448 -0.10 8.56 9.21
C GLY A 448 -0.68 7.78 10.38
N VAL A 449 -0.01 6.71 10.83
CA VAL A 449 -0.46 5.92 11.98
C VAL A 449 0.24 6.38 13.26
N ARG A 450 -0.50 6.71 14.32
CA ARG A 450 0.12 7.20 15.58
C ARG A 450 0.74 6.08 16.42
N VAL A 451 0.05 4.94 16.55
CA VAL A 451 0.57 3.74 17.23
C VAL A 451 0.31 2.52 16.33
N PRO A 452 1.30 2.00 15.60
CA PRO A 452 1.10 0.86 14.70
C PRO A 452 0.55 -0.37 15.39
N VAL A 453 1.14 -0.77 16.52
CA VAL A 453 0.75 -2.01 17.22
C VAL A 453 0.66 -1.80 18.73
N ARG A 454 -0.47 -2.22 19.29
CA ARG A 454 -0.70 -2.32 20.73
C ARG A 454 -1.39 -3.64 21.08
N ILE A 455 -0.61 -4.60 21.56
CA ILE A 455 -1.11 -5.90 22.02
C ILE A 455 -0.91 -5.96 23.54
N GLN A 456 -2.01 -5.89 24.28
CA GLN A 456 -2.02 -5.94 25.73
C GLN A 456 -2.68 -7.25 26.17
N GLY A 457 -1.86 -8.28 26.40
CA GLY A 457 -2.23 -9.48 27.13
C GLY A 457 -2.01 -9.33 28.63
N SER A 458 -2.41 -10.36 29.39
CA SER A 458 -2.18 -10.49 30.83
C SER A 458 -1.57 -11.85 31.16
N ALA A 459 -1.12 -12.06 32.41
CA ALA A 459 -0.65 -13.37 32.85
C ALA A 459 -1.74 -14.44 32.76
N GLU A 460 -3.01 -14.05 32.97
CA GLU A 460 -4.19 -14.91 32.87
C GLU A 460 -4.61 -15.16 31.42
N ILE A 461 -4.49 -14.16 30.55
CA ILE A 461 -4.86 -14.20 29.13
C ILE A 461 -3.64 -13.80 28.28
N PRO A 462 -2.62 -14.67 28.17
CA PRO A 462 -1.49 -14.43 27.29
C PRO A 462 -1.93 -14.56 25.83
N VAL A 463 -1.37 -13.71 24.96
CA VAL A 463 -1.60 -13.77 23.51
C VAL A 463 -0.51 -14.62 22.88
N LYS A 464 -0.86 -15.77 22.30
CA LYS A 464 0.10 -16.77 21.83
C LYS A 464 0.12 -16.91 20.30
N ASN A 465 1.24 -17.41 19.78
CA ASN A 465 1.45 -17.67 18.36
C ASN A 465 1.00 -16.52 17.44
N VAL A 466 1.42 -15.29 17.78
CA VAL A 466 1.21 -14.13 16.92
C VAL A 466 2.31 -14.09 15.86
N THR A 467 1.96 -13.98 14.59
CA THR A 467 2.95 -13.86 13.50
C THR A 467 2.82 -12.52 12.80
N PHE A 468 3.91 -11.79 12.64
CA PHE A 468 4.02 -10.65 11.73
C PHE A 468 4.88 -11.02 10.53
N HIS A 469 4.41 -10.74 9.33
CA HIS A 469 5.15 -11.00 8.09
C HIS A 469 4.97 -9.83 7.11
N ASP A 470 6.06 -9.26 6.61
CA ASP A 470 6.02 -8.17 5.63
C ASP A 470 5.09 -7.02 6.05
N MET A 471 5.53 -6.17 6.98
CA MET A 471 4.73 -5.07 7.51
C MET A 471 5.51 -3.76 7.41
N SER A 472 4.87 -2.69 6.95
CA SER A 472 5.49 -1.37 6.87
C SER A 472 4.47 -0.26 7.11
N VAL A 473 4.51 0.35 8.30
CA VAL A 473 3.54 1.36 8.72
C VAL A 473 4.24 2.68 9.09
N GLY A 474 4.00 3.73 8.29
CA GLY A 474 4.51 5.08 8.50
C GLY A 474 3.82 5.83 9.66
N LEU A 475 4.59 6.65 10.38
CA LEU A 475 4.19 7.28 11.64
C LEU A 475 3.83 8.77 11.53
N VAL A 476 2.91 9.25 12.38
CA VAL A 476 2.59 10.69 12.54
C VAL A 476 3.61 11.43 13.42
N ASP A 477 4.08 10.81 14.51
CA ASP A 477 5.03 11.42 15.47
C ASP A 477 6.06 10.36 15.90
N ARG A 478 7.34 10.75 16.04
CA ARG A 478 8.47 9.85 16.36
C ARG A 478 8.66 9.63 17.86
N LYS A 479 7.78 10.17 18.72
CA LYS A 479 7.90 10.01 20.17
C LYS A 479 7.54 8.57 20.59
N ASN A 480 8.36 8.02 21.49
CA ASN A 480 8.32 6.68 22.08
C ASN A 480 6.91 6.08 22.14
N HIS A 481 6.80 4.80 21.77
CA HIS A 481 5.67 3.85 21.89
C HIS A 481 5.07 3.35 20.55
N VAL A 482 5.91 2.77 19.69
CA VAL A 482 5.54 2.36 18.32
C VAL A 482 4.98 0.93 18.24
N PHE A 483 5.65 0.00 18.90
CA PHE A 483 5.17 -1.37 19.16
C PHE A 483 5.04 -1.53 20.67
N GLN A 484 3.83 -1.80 21.15
CA GLN A 484 3.53 -1.96 22.57
C GLN A 484 3.02 -3.38 22.80
N CYS A 485 3.78 -4.21 23.50
CA CYS A 485 3.43 -5.60 23.77
C CYS A 485 3.53 -5.92 25.26
N SER A 486 2.54 -6.61 25.81
CA SER A 486 2.60 -7.23 27.13
C SER A 486 2.02 -8.64 27.08
N PHE A 487 2.71 -9.63 27.67
CA PHE A 487 2.30 -11.04 27.68
C PHE A 487 1.97 -11.60 26.29
N VAL A 488 2.85 -11.29 25.32
CA VAL A 488 2.72 -11.75 23.92
C VAL A 488 3.83 -12.72 23.61
N GLN A 489 3.48 -13.84 22.97
CA GLN A 489 4.40 -14.82 22.43
C GLN A 489 4.12 -14.97 20.94
N GLY A 490 5.17 -14.94 20.13
CA GLY A 490 5.00 -14.93 18.70
C GLY A 490 6.31 -14.71 17.97
N GLN A 491 6.20 -14.56 16.66
CA GLN A 491 7.33 -14.48 15.75
C GLN A 491 7.15 -13.36 14.73
N VAL A 492 8.27 -12.87 14.23
CA VAL A 492 8.36 -11.92 13.12
C VAL A 492 9.14 -12.59 12.00
N VAL A 493 8.62 -12.56 10.79
CA VAL A 493 9.23 -13.16 9.60
C VAL A 493 9.41 -12.08 8.54
N GLY A 494 10.64 -11.89 8.06
CA GLY A 494 10.94 -10.92 7.01
C GLY A 494 10.98 -9.47 7.50
N TYR A 495 10.65 -8.51 6.63
CA TYR A 495 10.74 -7.08 6.95
C TYR A 495 9.52 -6.60 7.75
N VAL A 496 9.76 -6.02 8.94
CA VAL A 496 8.73 -5.34 9.73
C VAL A 496 9.21 -3.97 10.16
N PHE A 497 8.45 -2.94 9.77
CA PHE A 497 8.61 -1.58 10.21
C PHE A 497 7.27 -1.06 10.76
N PRO A 498 7.27 -0.40 11.93
CA PRO A 498 8.44 -0.10 12.78
C PRO A 498 8.93 -1.29 13.61
N VAL A 499 10.07 -1.12 14.30
CA VAL A 499 10.76 -2.19 15.04
C VAL A 499 9.81 -2.92 16.00
N PRO A 500 9.68 -4.26 15.90
CA PRO A 500 8.83 -5.07 16.77
C PRO A 500 9.26 -5.06 18.25
N CYS A 501 8.39 -5.59 19.13
CA CYS A 501 8.72 -5.78 20.54
C CYS A 501 9.80 -6.87 20.73
N LYS A 502 10.66 -6.71 21.75
CA LYS A 502 11.79 -7.63 22.03
C LYS A 502 11.39 -9.06 22.40
N ASN A 503 10.15 -9.28 22.83
CA ASN A 503 9.61 -10.57 23.25
C ASN A 503 9.03 -11.40 22.10
N LEU A 504 9.25 -10.99 20.84
CA LEU A 504 8.88 -11.75 19.65
C LEU A 504 10.13 -12.34 19.01
N ASP A 505 10.07 -13.62 18.67
CA ASP A 505 11.17 -14.34 18.02
C ASP A 505 11.37 -13.82 16.59
N LEU A 506 12.61 -13.52 16.20
CA LEU A 506 12.91 -12.91 14.91
C LEU A 506 13.48 -13.95 13.94
N TYR A 507 12.78 -14.18 12.83
CA TYR A 507 13.14 -15.12 11.78
C TYR A 507 13.39 -14.41 10.44
N ASN A 508 14.35 -14.92 9.69
CA ASN A 508 14.58 -14.50 8.30
C ASN A 508 13.49 -15.06 7.37
N GLU A 509 13.50 -14.65 6.08
CA GLU A 509 12.54 -15.19 5.08
C GLU A 509 12.61 -16.71 4.88
N ARG A 510 13.71 -17.35 5.31
CA ARG A 510 13.91 -18.82 5.27
C ARG A 510 13.50 -19.52 6.57
N ARG A 511 12.93 -18.80 7.55
CA ARG A 511 12.52 -19.29 8.87
C ARG A 511 13.67 -19.90 9.69
N GLU A 512 14.88 -19.40 9.50
CA GLU A 512 16.02 -19.71 10.37
C GLU A 512 16.03 -18.73 11.56
N LEU A 513 16.29 -19.25 12.77
CA LEU A 513 16.42 -18.46 13.99
C LEU A 513 17.65 -17.55 13.85
N GLY A 514 17.43 -16.24 13.95
CA GLY A 514 18.48 -15.25 13.74
C GLY A 514 18.30 -14.53 12.40
N GLY A 515 17.84 -13.29 12.51
CA GLY A 515 17.97 -12.30 11.45
C GLY A 515 16.63 -11.90 10.83
N VAL A 516 16.07 -10.80 11.29
CA VAL A 516 15.42 -9.87 10.36
C VAL A 516 16.37 -9.71 9.18
N SER A 517 15.88 -9.87 7.95
CA SER A 517 16.66 -9.68 6.71
C SER A 517 17.74 -8.63 6.92
N ALA A 518 18.99 -9.09 7.00
CA ALA A 518 20.14 -8.29 7.34
C ALA A 518 20.45 -7.35 6.17
N VAL A 519 19.76 -6.23 6.15
CA VAL A 519 20.37 -4.98 5.73
C VAL A 519 20.36 -4.10 6.97
N CYS A 520 21.11 -4.51 7.99
CA CYS A 520 21.30 -3.81 9.26
C CYS A 520 22.62 -4.31 9.88
N GLU A 521 23.41 -3.38 10.40
CA GLU A 521 24.78 -3.51 10.96
C GLU A 521 25.93 -3.49 9.94
N PRO A 522 27.10 -2.88 10.29
CA PRO A 522 28.34 -3.10 9.57
C PRO A 522 28.51 -4.61 9.39
N LEU A 523 28.70 -5.00 8.14
CA LEU A 523 28.60 -6.38 7.73
C LEU A 523 29.66 -7.18 8.51
N GLY A 524 29.25 -8.05 9.44
CA GLY A 524 30.18 -8.86 10.24
C GLY A 524 31.14 -9.69 9.35
N PRO A 525 32.15 -10.35 9.95
CA PRO A 525 33.12 -11.15 9.19
C PRO A 525 32.47 -12.23 8.29
N ASP A 526 31.25 -12.67 8.60
CA ASP A 526 30.46 -13.66 7.85
C ASP A 526 29.56 -13.07 6.74
N ARG A 527 29.88 -11.87 6.25
CA ARG A 527 29.09 -11.17 5.24
C ARG A 527 29.12 -11.81 3.84
N PRO A 528 28.13 -11.52 2.98
CA PRO A 528 28.21 -11.87 1.58
C PRO A 528 29.45 -11.22 0.95
N LEU A 529 30.23 -12.00 0.22
CA LEU A 529 31.38 -11.52 -0.53
C LEU A 529 31.05 -11.46 -2.01
N TRP A 530 31.70 -10.55 -2.72
CA TRP A 530 31.52 -10.37 -4.15
C TRP A 530 31.79 -11.67 -4.94
N PHE A 531 32.78 -12.44 -4.50
CA PHE A 531 33.08 -13.77 -5.02
C PHE A 531 32.77 -14.84 -3.96
N PRO A 532 31.75 -15.68 -4.15
CA PRO A 532 31.35 -16.71 -3.20
C PRO A 532 32.51 -17.65 -2.87
N GLY A 533 32.78 -17.86 -1.58
CA GLY A 533 33.85 -18.72 -1.11
C GLY A 533 35.26 -18.10 -1.15
N SER A 534 35.40 -16.82 -1.53
CA SER A 534 36.67 -16.09 -1.32
C SER A 534 36.83 -15.64 0.14
N SER A 535 38.02 -15.18 0.51
CA SER A 535 38.25 -14.43 1.75
C SER A 535 38.42 -12.94 1.42
N PRO A 536 37.77 -12.01 2.14
CA PRO A 536 37.96 -10.59 1.90
C PRO A 536 39.39 -10.16 2.25
N PRO A 537 39.94 -9.12 1.58
CA PRO A 537 41.18 -8.50 2.02
C PRO A 537 41.09 -8.00 3.48
N PRO A 538 42.18 -8.04 4.28
CA PRO A 538 42.15 -7.69 5.70
C PRO A 538 41.67 -6.26 6.02
N TRP A 539 41.82 -5.32 5.09
CA TRP A 539 41.40 -3.92 5.23
C TRP A 539 39.93 -3.66 4.86
N LEU A 540 39.22 -4.68 4.37
CA LEU A 540 37.78 -4.66 4.09
C LEU A 540 37.08 -5.54 5.14
N ASP A 541 36.76 -4.95 6.28
CA ASP A 541 36.22 -5.61 7.47
C ASP A 541 34.69 -5.55 7.58
N GLY A 542 34.02 -4.93 6.61
CA GLY A 542 32.57 -4.72 6.59
C GLY A 542 32.09 -3.47 7.34
N SER A 543 33.01 -2.66 7.88
CA SER A 543 32.70 -1.38 8.53
C SER A 543 32.21 -0.31 7.55
N LEU A 544 32.58 -0.42 6.27
CA LEU A 544 32.22 0.53 5.22
C LEU A 544 30.85 0.20 4.58
N PRO A 545 30.01 1.21 4.26
CA PRO A 545 28.77 1.00 3.53
C PRO A 545 29.02 0.32 2.18
N GLY A 546 28.41 -0.85 1.94
CA GLY A 546 28.56 -1.57 0.67
C GLY A 546 29.88 -2.32 0.50
N ASP A 547 30.58 -2.64 1.58
CA ASP A 547 31.76 -3.50 1.58
C ASP A 547 31.40 -4.99 1.36
N PHE A 548 31.64 -5.47 0.14
CA PHE A 548 31.53 -6.89 -0.24
C PHE A 548 32.90 -7.55 -0.46
N GLY A 549 34.00 -6.97 0.04
CA GLY A 549 35.35 -7.52 -0.09
C GLY A 549 35.97 -7.39 -1.48
N PHE A 550 35.51 -6.44 -2.30
CA PHE A 550 36.00 -6.23 -3.67
C PHE A 550 37.10 -5.17 -3.72
N ASP A 551 38.36 -5.62 -3.77
CA ASP A 551 39.53 -4.78 -4.09
C ASP A 551 40.61 -5.62 -4.79
N PRO A 552 40.37 -6.05 -6.04
CA PRO A 552 41.29 -6.95 -6.75
C PRO A 552 42.64 -6.33 -7.07
N LEU A 553 42.76 -4.99 -7.01
CA LEU A 553 43.99 -4.25 -7.28
C LEU A 553 44.71 -3.82 -6.01
N GLY A 554 44.15 -4.10 -4.82
CA GLY A 554 44.76 -3.76 -3.53
C GLY A 554 44.89 -2.26 -3.28
N LEU A 555 44.08 -1.44 -3.94
CA LEU A 555 44.18 0.03 -3.86
C LEU A 555 43.75 0.54 -2.47
N GLY A 556 42.96 -0.22 -1.73
CA GLY A 556 42.50 0.09 -0.38
C GLY A 556 43.40 -0.41 0.74
N SER A 557 44.59 -0.95 0.44
CA SER A 557 45.51 -1.53 1.44
C SER A 557 46.06 -0.50 2.44
N ASP A 558 46.19 0.76 2.03
CA ASP A 558 46.53 1.88 2.91
C ASP A 558 45.26 2.51 3.49
N PRO A 559 45.10 2.60 4.83
CA PRO A 559 43.94 3.21 5.49
C PRO A 559 43.63 4.65 5.05
N GLU A 560 44.65 5.46 4.72
CA GLU A 560 44.42 6.84 4.26
C GLU A 560 43.86 6.87 2.84
N LEU A 561 44.39 6.04 1.95
CA LEU A 561 43.87 5.88 0.59
C LEU A 561 42.47 5.25 0.58
N LEU A 562 42.20 4.27 1.45
CA LEU A 562 40.88 3.65 1.57
C LEU A 562 39.80 4.67 1.95
N ARG A 563 40.10 5.56 2.90
CA ARG A 563 39.21 6.67 3.29
C ARG A 563 38.95 7.64 2.14
N TRP A 564 39.99 7.96 1.36
CA TRP A 564 39.85 8.81 0.18
C TRP A 564 39.02 8.15 -0.92
N PHE A 565 39.25 6.86 -1.19
CA PHE A 565 38.50 6.12 -2.21
C PHE A 565 37.03 5.92 -1.84
N ALA A 566 36.71 5.69 -0.58
CA ALA A 566 35.33 5.63 -0.11
C ALA A 566 34.58 6.97 -0.36
N GLN A 567 35.25 8.10 -0.15
CA GLN A 567 34.69 9.42 -0.45
C GLN A 567 34.57 9.67 -1.96
N ALA A 568 35.58 9.29 -2.73
CA ALA A 568 35.55 9.42 -4.19
C ALA A 568 34.41 8.59 -4.80
N GLU A 569 34.22 7.36 -4.33
CA GLU A 569 33.13 6.47 -4.76
C GLU A 569 31.76 7.08 -4.46
N LEU A 570 31.56 7.64 -3.27
CA LEU A 570 30.30 8.31 -2.90
C LEU A 570 29.98 9.49 -3.83
N MET A 571 30.98 10.32 -4.15
CA MET A 571 30.77 11.47 -5.04
C MET A 571 30.47 11.03 -6.47
N HIS A 572 31.28 10.11 -7.02
CA HIS A 572 31.05 9.59 -8.37
C HIS A 572 29.70 8.88 -8.49
N SER A 573 29.28 8.16 -7.45
CA SER A 573 27.95 7.55 -7.35
C SER A 573 26.82 8.55 -7.51
N ARG A 574 26.88 9.68 -6.79
CA ARG A 574 25.87 10.75 -6.87
C ARG A 574 25.83 11.39 -8.25
N TRP A 575 26.99 11.73 -8.80
CA TRP A 575 27.10 12.30 -10.14
C TRP A 575 26.60 11.35 -11.22
N ALA A 576 26.91 10.05 -11.10
CA ALA A 576 26.42 9.04 -12.04
C ALA A 576 24.90 8.87 -11.98
N MET A 577 24.30 8.86 -10.77
CA MET A 577 22.84 8.83 -10.63
C MET A 577 22.17 10.06 -11.27
N LEU A 578 22.74 11.26 -11.07
CA LEU A 578 22.25 12.47 -11.72
C LEU A 578 22.43 12.44 -13.24
N ALA A 579 23.56 11.94 -13.74
CA ALA A 579 23.83 11.81 -15.16
C ALA A 579 22.86 10.83 -15.84
N VAL A 580 22.63 9.65 -15.22
CA VAL A 580 21.65 8.66 -15.71
C VAL A 580 20.24 9.24 -15.75
N ALA A 581 19.83 9.97 -14.70
CA ALA A 581 18.54 10.66 -14.71
C ALA A 581 18.47 11.75 -15.80
N GLY A 582 19.54 12.53 -15.99
CA GLY A 582 19.65 13.57 -17.02
C GLY A 582 19.71 13.04 -18.45
N ILE A 583 20.06 11.77 -18.65
CA ILE A 583 19.97 11.07 -19.94
C ILE A 583 18.53 10.57 -20.16
N LEU A 584 18.01 9.78 -19.22
CA LEU A 584 16.75 9.05 -19.41
C LEU A 584 15.52 9.95 -19.34
N VAL A 585 15.45 10.90 -18.41
CA VAL A 585 14.24 11.72 -18.21
C VAL A 585 13.95 12.58 -19.44
N PRO A 586 14.91 13.34 -20.00
CA PRO A 586 14.64 14.12 -21.19
C PRO A 586 14.30 13.28 -22.44
N GLU A 587 14.92 12.12 -22.64
CA GLU A 587 14.52 11.21 -23.74
C GLU A 587 13.08 10.70 -23.58
N VAL A 588 12.66 10.38 -22.36
CA VAL A 588 11.27 9.98 -22.09
C VAL A 588 10.30 11.14 -22.33
N LEU A 589 10.66 12.36 -21.90
CA LEU A 589 9.84 13.55 -22.12
C LEU A 589 9.71 13.92 -23.60
N GLU A 590 10.77 13.73 -24.38
CA GLU A 590 10.76 13.89 -25.84
C GLU A 590 9.78 12.90 -26.50
N LYS A 591 9.85 11.61 -26.14
CA LYS A 591 8.90 10.60 -26.65
C LYS A 591 7.46 10.82 -26.23
N TRP A 592 7.22 11.51 -25.10
CA TRP A 592 5.89 11.92 -24.66
C TRP A 592 5.42 13.24 -25.28
N GLY A 593 6.22 13.87 -26.14
CA GLY A 593 5.87 15.11 -26.83
C GLY A 593 5.93 16.37 -25.95
N PHE A 594 6.61 16.30 -24.80
CA PHE A 594 6.83 17.47 -23.93
C PHE A 594 8.11 18.24 -24.30
N MET A 595 8.98 17.65 -25.12
CA MET A 595 10.21 18.25 -25.64
C MET A 595 10.35 17.86 -27.12
N GLU A 596 10.87 18.76 -27.94
CA GLU A 596 11.14 18.50 -29.36
C GLU A 596 12.65 18.37 -29.59
N ASP A 597 13.03 17.44 -30.47
CA ASP A 597 14.39 17.22 -30.96
C ASP A 597 15.43 17.17 -29.82
N TYR A 598 15.27 16.28 -28.84
CA TYR A 598 16.26 16.09 -27.77
C TYR A 598 17.02 14.76 -27.95
N SER A 599 18.34 14.86 -28.06
CA SER A 599 19.28 13.73 -28.03
C SER A 599 20.39 14.09 -27.05
N TRP A 600 20.61 13.28 -26.02
CA TRP A 600 21.69 13.54 -25.06
C TRP A 600 23.08 13.35 -25.69
N ILE A 601 23.17 12.54 -26.75
CA ILE A 601 24.41 12.30 -27.52
C ILE A 601 24.82 13.58 -28.22
N ASP A 602 23.85 14.27 -28.83
CA ASP A 602 24.09 15.49 -29.62
C ASP A 602 23.94 16.78 -28.79
N ALA A 603 23.55 16.67 -27.52
CA ALA A 603 23.36 17.81 -26.64
C ALA A 603 24.62 18.69 -26.60
N GLY A 604 25.79 18.08 -26.43
CA GLY A 604 27.07 18.79 -26.39
C GLY A 604 27.49 19.47 -27.69
N ALA A 605 26.85 19.16 -28.82
CA ALA A 605 27.13 19.76 -30.13
C ALA A 605 26.22 20.95 -30.47
N ARG A 606 25.27 21.28 -29.59
CA ARG A 606 24.34 22.41 -29.79
C ARG A 606 24.98 23.74 -29.44
N ASP A 607 24.51 24.80 -30.08
CA ASP A 607 24.87 26.16 -29.72
C ASP A 607 24.21 26.55 -28.39
N TYR A 608 25.04 26.84 -27.40
CA TYR A 608 24.61 27.30 -26.08
C TYR A 608 24.73 28.83 -25.96
N PHE A 609 24.18 29.38 -24.87
CA PHE A 609 24.21 30.82 -24.59
C PHE A 609 25.63 31.40 -24.38
N ALA A 610 26.63 30.56 -24.20
CA ALA A 610 28.03 30.93 -24.03
C ALA A 610 28.92 30.02 -24.91
N ASP A 611 30.06 30.56 -25.34
CA ASP A 611 31.01 29.81 -26.15
C ASP A 611 31.61 28.63 -25.35
N PRO A 612 32.05 27.54 -26.02
CA PRO A 612 32.56 26.34 -25.36
C PRO A 612 33.73 26.61 -24.40
N TRP A 613 34.55 27.62 -24.68
CA TRP A 613 35.68 27.97 -23.83
C TRP A 613 35.21 28.62 -22.52
N THR A 614 34.24 29.54 -22.59
CA THR A 614 33.60 30.12 -21.40
C THR A 614 32.91 29.06 -20.55
N LEU A 615 32.20 28.11 -21.16
CA LEU A 615 31.57 26.99 -20.44
C LEU A 615 32.62 26.09 -19.78
N PHE A 616 33.70 25.75 -20.49
CA PHE A 616 34.80 24.93 -19.97
C PHE A 616 35.49 25.60 -18.78
N VAL A 617 35.88 26.87 -18.89
CA VAL A 617 36.54 27.61 -17.80
C VAL A 617 35.61 27.77 -16.60
N SER A 618 34.34 28.07 -16.84
CA SER A 618 33.33 28.16 -15.77
C SER A 618 33.15 26.82 -15.06
N GLN A 619 33.09 25.72 -15.80
CA GLN A 619 33.01 24.37 -15.25
C GLN A 619 34.26 24.03 -14.44
N MET A 620 35.46 24.31 -14.96
CA MET A 620 36.72 24.10 -14.23
C MET A 620 36.77 24.90 -12.92
N ALA A 621 36.31 26.15 -12.92
CA ALA A 621 36.25 26.98 -11.73
C ALA A 621 35.24 26.44 -10.70
N LEU A 622 34.03 26.07 -11.13
CA LEU A 622 32.98 25.54 -10.24
C LEU A 622 33.35 24.17 -9.68
N MET A 623 33.87 23.27 -10.51
CA MET A 623 34.32 21.93 -10.08
C MET A 623 35.56 22.04 -9.20
N GLY A 624 36.51 22.92 -9.51
CA GLY A 624 37.66 23.20 -8.66
C GLY A 624 37.25 23.75 -7.29
N TRP A 625 36.25 24.62 -7.25
CA TRP A 625 35.67 25.11 -5.98
C TRP A 625 34.99 23.99 -5.19
N ALA A 626 34.17 23.16 -5.84
CA ALA A 626 33.47 22.03 -5.21
C ALA A 626 34.44 20.97 -4.67
N GLU A 627 35.44 20.57 -5.46
CA GLU A 627 36.50 19.64 -5.07
C GLU A 627 37.39 20.22 -3.98
N GLY A 628 37.72 21.52 -4.03
CA GLY A 628 38.45 22.20 -2.97
C GLY A 628 37.69 22.20 -1.63
N ARG A 629 36.36 22.36 -1.67
CA ARG A 629 35.50 22.27 -0.49
C ARG A 629 35.41 20.83 0.04
N ARG A 630 35.29 19.84 -0.84
CA ARG A 630 35.34 18.42 -0.46
C ARG A 630 36.68 18.07 0.21
N TRP A 631 37.79 18.53 -0.37
CA TRP A 631 39.13 18.35 0.18
C TRP A 631 39.28 18.99 1.56
N ALA A 632 38.78 20.22 1.75
CA ALA A 632 38.78 20.88 3.05
C ALA A 632 38.00 20.10 4.11
N ASP A 633 36.82 19.56 3.75
CA ASP A 633 36.00 18.72 4.65
C ASP A 633 36.64 17.37 4.95
N TYR A 634 37.38 16.80 3.99
CA TYR A 634 38.15 15.57 4.18
C TYR A 634 39.27 15.75 5.22
N LEU A 635 40.00 16.88 5.16
CA LEU A 635 41.06 17.20 6.12
C LEU A 635 40.49 17.59 7.50
N ASN A 636 39.39 18.33 7.53
CA ASN A 636 38.74 18.80 8.75
C ASN A 636 37.22 18.54 8.68
N PRO A 637 36.75 17.36 9.15
CA PRO A 637 35.35 16.97 9.07
C PRO A 637 34.40 18.02 9.67
N GLY A 638 33.44 18.48 8.88
CA GLY A 638 32.44 19.48 9.28
C GLY A 638 32.85 20.92 9.08
N CYS A 639 34.07 21.22 8.61
CA CYS A 639 34.54 22.59 8.42
C CYS A 639 33.80 23.33 7.29
N VAL A 640 33.13 22.59 6.39
CA VAL A 640 32.36 23.17 5.28
C VAL A 640 30.86 23.24 5.54
N ALA A 641 30.37 22.79 6.70
CA ALA A 641 28.95 22.80 7.04
C ALA A 641 28.37 24.22 7.02
N VAL A 642 27.34 24.45 6.20
CA VAL A 642 26.70 25.78 6.00
C VAL A 642 25.45 25.94 6.89
N GLU A 643 25.38 25.22 8.02
CA GLU A 643 24.17 25.17 8.84
C GLU A 643 23.98 26.41 9.73
N PRO A 644 22.82 27.09 9.68
CA PRO A 644 22.45 28.08 10.68
C PRO A 644 22.20 27.40 12.03
N ARG A 645 22.84 27.89 13.11
CA ARG A 645 22.58 27.39 14.47
C ARG A 645 21.19 27.84 14.92
N LEU A 646 20.25 26.89 15.02
CA LEU A 646 18.89 27.13 15.49
C LEU A 646 18.73 26.74 16.98
N PRO A 647 18.09 27.56 17.84
CA PRO A 647 18.03 27.34 19.29
C PRO A 647 17.43 25.99 19.74
N ASN A 648 16.52 25.42 18.93
CA ASN A 648 15.78 24.19 19.27
C ASN A 648 16.20 22.96 18.43
N ARG A 649 17.32 23.04 17.69
CA ARG A 649 17.77 21.95 16.82
C ARG A 649 19.28 21.77 16.96
N LYS A 650 19.70 20.63 17.48
CA LYS A 650 21.12 20.23 17.46
C LYS A 650 21.52 19.88 16.03
N ASN A 651 22.68 20.39 15.62
CA ASN A 651 23.33 20.01 14.36
C ASN A 651 23.79 18.55 14.45
N PRO A 652 23.79 17.80 13.33
CA PRO A 652 24.30 16.42 13.30
C PRO A 652 25.79 16.37 13.67
N VAL A 653 26.25 15.18 14.09
CA VAL A 653 27.68 14.93 14.25
C VAL A 653 28.33 15.06 12.86
N PRO A 654 29.39 15.86 12.70
CA PRO A 654 30.08 15.99 11.43
C PRO A 654 30.54 14.63 10.91
N ASP A 655 30.19 14.33 9.67
CA ASP A 655 30.67 13.16 8.95
C ASP A 655 31.04 13.55 7.52
N VAL A 656 32.22 13.10 7.09
CA VAL A 656 32.82 13.53 5.83
C VAL A 656 31.93 13.07 4.67
N GLY A 657 31.58 13.99 3.77
CA GLY A 657 30.72 13.67 2.61
C GLY A 657 29.22 13.54 2.91
N TYR A 658 28.82 13.67 4.18
CA TYR A 658 27.42 13.71 4.63
C TYR A 658 27.15 15.00 5.41
N PRO A 659 26.99 16.14 4.70
CA PRO A 659 26.90 17.46 5.32
C PRO A 659 25.67 17.64 6.24
N GLY A 660 24.70 16.72 6.18
CA GLY A 660 23.52 16.72 7.04
C GLY A 660 22.66 17.99 6.91
N GLY A 661 21.88 18.29 7.95
CA GLY A 661 21.27 19.61 8.10
C GLY A 661 19.96 19.88 7.36
N LEU A 662 19.51 21.13 7.41
CA LEU A 662 18.23 21.55 6.83
C LEU A 662 18.19 21.45 5.29
N TRP A 663 19.32 21.72 4.63
CA TRP A 663 19.41 21.84 3.17
C TRP A 663 19.63 20.52 2.45
N PHE A 664 20.38 19.60 3.06
CA PHE A 664 20.78 18.32 2.44
C PHE A 664 20.17 17.09 3.13
N ASP A 665 19.44 17.27 4.23
CA ASP A 665 18.68 16.22 4.93
C ASP A 665 17.27 16.72 5.30
N TRP A 666 16.50 17.13 4.29
CA TRP A 666 15.14 17.69 4.45
C TRP A 666 14.19 16.74 5.21
N GLY A 667 14.39 15.42 5.08
CA GLY A 667 13.61 14.35 5.71
C GLY A 667 14.09 13.89 7.10
N ASN A 668 15.19 14.45 7.63
CA ASN A 668 15.88 13.95 8.84
C ASN A 668 16.19 12.44 8.75
N TRP A 669 16.64 11.99 7.59
CA TRP A 669 17.03 10.62 7.28
C TRP A 669 18.48 10.33 7.70
N GLY A 670 19.32 11.37 7.79
CA GLY A 670 20.66 11.29 8.36
C GLY A 670 20.70 11.38 9.89
N ARG A 671 19.54 11.40 10.57
CA ARG A 671 19.40 11.52 12.03
C ARG A 671 18.76 10.27 12.63
N GLY A 672 19.45 9.59 13.54
CA GLY A 672 18.96 8.37 14.19
C GLY A 672 20.08 7.58 14.85
N SER A 673 19.80 6.34 15.23
CA SER A 673 20.87 5.40 15.62
C SER A 673 21.78 5.09 14.41
N PRO A 674 23.02 4.62 14.61
CA PRO A 674 23.98 4.38 13.52
C PRO A 674 23.46 3.43 12.43
N GLU A 675 22.54 2.52 12.79
CA GLU A 675 22.11 1.43 11.93
C GLU A 675 21.19 1.89 10.79
N PRO A 676 20.08 2.64 11.02
CA PRO A 676 19.27 3.22 9.93
C PRO A 676 20.06 4.11 8.95
N VAL A 677 21.04 4.84 9.47
CA VAL A 677 21.89 5.71 8.64
C VAL A 677 22.80 4.87 7.74
N MET A 678 23.40 3.79 8.27
CA MET A 678 24.23 2.86 7.49
C MET A 678 23.45 2.18 6.35
N VAL A 679 22.17 1.87 6.57
CA VAL A 679 21.30 1.28 5.54
C VAL A 679 21.10 2.23 4.37
N LEU A 680 20.80 3.49 4.66
CA LEU A 680 20.58 4.50 3.63
C LEU A 680 21.85 4.75 2.81
N ARG A 681 23.00 4.82 3.48
CA ARG A 681 24.32 4.93 2.83
C ARG A 681 24.62 3.73 1.94
N THR A 682 24.31 2.52 2.40
CA THR A 682 24.49 1.30 1.60
C THR A 682 23.59 1.29 0.37
N LYS A 683 22.33 1.74 0.50
CA LYS A 683 21.42 1.90 -0.66
C LYS A 683 21.94 2.94 -1.64
N GLU A 684 22.46 4.05 -1.14
CA GLU A 684 23.07 5.10 -1.97
C GLU A 684 24.25 4.57 -2.79
N ILE A 685 25.19 3.84 -2.17
CA ILE A 685 26.33 3.24 -2.87
C ILE A 685 25.88 2.15 -3.86
N LYS A 686 24.90 1.31 -3.51
CA LYS A 686 24.38 0.28 -4.44
C LYS A 686 23.76 0.89 -5.69
N ASN A 687 22.91 1.90 -5.53
CA ASN A 687 22.30 2.61 -6.65
C ASN A 687 23.34 3.43 -7.43
N GLY A 688 24.32 4.00 -6.73
CA GLY A 688 25.46 4.70 -7.31
C GLY A 688 26.30 3.82 -8.24
N ARG A 689 26.72 2.65 -7.77
CA ARG A 689 27.46 1.65 -8.57
C ARG A 689 26.66 1.20 -9.79
N LEU A 690 25.36 0.93 -9.60
CA LEU A 690 24.48 0.59 -10.72
C LEU A 690 24.40 1.73 -11.74
N ALA A 691 24.28 2.97 -11.29
CA ALA A 691 24.25 4.13 -12.18
C ALA A 691 25.58 4.35 -12.92
N MET A 692 26.72 4.13 -12.27
CA MET A 692 28.03 4.18 -12.93
C MET A 692 28.12 3.14 -14.06
N LEU A 693 27.65 1.91 -13.82
CA LEU A 693 27.59 0.88 -14.86
C LEU A 693 26.61 1.26 -15.98
N ALA A 694 25.42 1.73 -15.63
CA ALA A 694 24.39 2.14 -16.58
C ALA A 694 24.88 3.26 -17.49
N PHE A 695 25.55 4.28 -16.94
CA PHE A 695 26.15 5.37 -17.71
C PHE A 695 27.17 4.88 -18.74
N VAL A 696 28.09 4.00 -18.33
CA VAL A 696 29.06 3.37 -19.24
C VAL A 696 28.34 2.55 -20.32
N GLY A 697 27.26 1.84 -19.94
CA GLY A 697 26.41 1.11 -20.89
C GLY A 697 25.75 2.02 -21.91
N PHE A 698 25.15 3.13 -21.48
CA PHE A 698 24.51 4.11 -22.37
C PHE A 698 25.52 4.73 -23.32
N TRP A 699 26.71 5.10 -22.83
CA TRP A 699 27.78 5.62 -23.66
C TRP A 699 28.27 4.60 -24.70
N PHE A 700 28.47 3.35 -24.28
CA PHE A 700 28.87 2.28 -25.20
C PHE A 700 27.82 2.03 -26.29
N GLN A 701 26.54 1.95 -25.90
CA GLN A 701 25.42 1.79 -26.83
C GLN A 701 25.36 2.96 -27.82
N ALA A 702 25.40 4.19 -27.33
CA ALA A 702 25.39 5.40 -28.15
C ALA A 702 26.52 5.45 -29.19
N VAL A 703 27.74 5.09 -28.80
CA VAL A 703 28.90 5.05 -29.73
C VAL A 703 28.71 4.00 -30.83
N TYR A 704 28.04 2.89 -30.50
CA TYR A 704 27.91 1.76 -31.41
C TYR A 704 26.70 1.90 -32.36
N THR A 705 25.54 2.27 -31.83
CA THR A 705 24.28 2.34 -32.59
C THR A 705 23.95 3.75 -33.07
N GLY A 706 24.55 4.79 -32.47
CA GLY A 706 24.20 6.18 -32.75
C GLY A 706 22.87 6.62 -32.15
N GLU A 707 22.23 5.77 -31.34
CA GLU A 707 20.90 5.98 -30.77
C GLU A 707 20.93 6.08 -29.24
N GLY A 708 19.89 6.69 -28.67
CA GLY A 708 19.68 6.81 -27.24
C GLY A 708 19.41 5.47 -26.53
N PRO A 709 19.64 5.35 -25.21
CA PRO A 709 19.39 4.12 -24.48
C PRO A 709 17.93 3.66 -24.51
N ILE A 710 16.94 4.58 -24.60
CA ILE A 710 15.53 4.18 -24.71
C ILE A 710 15.23 3.56 -26.08
N ASP A 711 15.75 4.12 -27.17
CA ASP A 711 15.54 3.56 -28.51
C ASP A 711 16.23 2.21 -28.68
N ASN A 712 17.47 2.10 -28.20
CA ASN A 712 18.18 0.82 -28.15
C ASN A 712 17.40 -0.25 -27.37
N LEU A 713 16.75 0.13 -26.27
CA LEU A 713 15.90 -0.78 -25.50
C LEU A 713 14.65 -1.19 -26.30
N LEU A 714 13.97 -0.23 -26.95
CA LEU A 714 12.78 -0.52 -27.77
C LEU A 714 13.12 -1.43 -28.96
N HIS A 715 14.25 -1.19 -29.63
CA HIS A 715 14.76 -2.04 -30.70
C HIS A 715 15.11 -3.45 -30.21
N HIS A 716 15.76 -3.58 -29.05
CA HIS A 716 16.03 -4.88 -28.43
C HIS A 716 14.73 -5.62 -28.07
N LEU A 717 13.72 -4.93 -27.55
CA LEU A 717 12.43 -5.55 -27.21
C LEU A 717 11.62 -5.96 -28.45
N ALA A 718 11.76 -5.24 -29.56
CA ALA A 718 11.12 -5.57 -30.83
C ALA A 718 11.80 -6.73 -31.56
N ASP A 719 13.14 -6.80 -31.52
CA ASP A 719 13.92 -7.88 -32.12
C ASP A 719 15.13 -8.29 -31.26
N PRO A 720 14.93 -9.09 -30.20
CA PRO A 720 15.99 -9.46 -29.27
C PRO A 720 17.04 -10.40 -29.88
N GLY A 721 16.71 -11.07 -31.00
CA GLY A 721 17.62 -11.99 -31.70
C GLY A 721 18.70 -11.25 -32.50
N HIS A 722 18.39 -10.07 -33.04
CA HIS A 722 19.32 -9.30 -33.85
C HIS A 722 19.78 -7.99 -33.19
N CYS A 723 18.93 -7.33 -32.39
CA CYS A 723 19.28 -6.09 -31.70
C CYS A 723 19.82 -6.37 -30.29
N ASN A 724 20.95 -7.08 -30.17
CA ASN A 724 21.56 -7.42 -28.88
C ASN A 724 23.06 -7.12 -28.87
N VAL A 725 23.75 -7.43 -27.77
CA VAL A 725 25.21 -7.22 -27.63
C VAL A 725 26.03 -7.89 -28.76
N PHE A 726 25.53 -8.98 -29.33
CA PHE A 726 26.23 -9.70 -30.39
C PHE A 726 26.10 -9.05 -31.76
N SER A 727 25.14 -8.13 -31.94
CA SER A 727 25.06 -7.26 -33.12
C SER A 727 26.34 -6.42 -33.29
N ALA A 728 27.08 -6.24 -32.18
CA ALA A 728 28.38 -5.60 -32.17
C ALA A 728 29.47 -6.31 -32.99
N PHE A 729 29.27 -7.62 -33.26
CA PHE A 729 30.24 -8.49 -33.91
C PHE A 729 29.84 -8.89 -35.33
N THR A 730 28.63 -8.56 -35.77
CA THR A 730 28.09 -8.99 -37.06
C THR A 730 28.13 -7.91 -38.14
N SER A 731 28.43 -6.65 -37.80
CA SER A 731 28.61 -5.59 -38.80
C SER A 731 30.07 -5.50 -39.26
N HIS A 732 30.35 -6.12 -40.39
CA HIS A 732 31.48 -5.81 -41.26
C HIS A 732 30.99 -5.32 -42.61
#